data_AF-A0A496SDT3-F1
#
_entry.id   AF-A0A496SDT3-F1
#
_cell.length_a   1.000
_cell.length_b   1.000
_cell.length_c   1.000
_cell.angle_alpha   90.00
_cell.angle_beta   90.00
_cell.angle_gamma   90.00
#
_symmetry.space_group_name_H-M   'P 1'
#
loop_
_entity.id
_entity.type
_entity.pdbx_description
1 polymer ?
#
loop_
_entity_poly.entity_id
_entity_poly.type
_entity_poly.pdbx_seq_one_letter_code
_entity_poly.pdbx_strand_id
1 'polypeptide(L)'
;MWLLLTLLAVLLSASSGGEDWKLRRQRIMWAYEARPKGNRTDHFVREDSFYISPIQMAISKDGRWLYVVCEKADALLVVDAKKRKVVKEVKVGVHPFGVCVSPDGRWIYVSNRWTDDVSVIDARKLEEVKAIPVGFDPHGLVTDKDGKYLYVANLASDDISVVCLKCGKEIKKLRAGHQPFEVALSPDGRYVYVANQLSNPVPFREPPVPEVTIIDTRTNFVVDRRDLYATTILQGVECSPDGQFTVVALELPKNLIPETQIYQGWMVTYGIAFLEARPRGRVAFLLLDEMNKYYADPFELVFSPDGRYLYVSCSGADVISVVDMDKVRKILKVEDGKIGISDDTIRRYARHLALSNEYVVARIHTGFRDDGNPKNPKLKGYNPKGLAISPDGRWLYVACRLSDEIAVVDTRENRVVDVIDLGGPKVMTKVRWGEYLFNHSVISFQDQLSCNTCHPENNVDGLLYDIAIDGGMGMNVIDNRTMRGVAFTAPFKWNGKNPNLARQEGPRAAQLFFRSLGFVGEDREAVVAFIESIPLPPNRYRPLPDRPLLASADDDPPELLTPLQKIGKKIFERAYTKDGRYIPIANRCITCHPPPYYTDRLLHDVGIHAPFDTDFEFDTPQLNNIADTAPYLHDGRSWTLEEIWTVHGLEDLHGVVSDLTKQEFTALIEYLKSL
;
A
#
# COMPACT_ATOMS: atom_id res chain seq x y z
N MET A 1 -27.61 13.62 -47.28
CA MET A 1 -26.28 14.20 -46.95
C MET A 1 -26.13 14.54 -45.46
N TRP A 2 -27.16 15.07 -44.80
CA TRP A 2 -27.14 15.33 -43.34
C TRP A 2 -27.29 14.09 -42.43
N LEU A 3 -27.83 12.97 -42.93
CA LEU A 3 -27.89 11.70 -42.18
C LEU A 3 -26.63 10.82 -42.30
N LEU A 4 -25.73 11.09 -43.26
CA LEU A 4 -24.48 10.34 -43.40
C LEU A 4 -23.35 10.87 -42.51
N LEU A 5 -23.41 12.15 -42.11
CA LEU A 5 -22.42 12.78 -41.24
C LEU A 5 -22.66 12.48 -39.75
N THR A 6 -23.89 12.19 -39.35
CA THR A 6 -24.22 11.78 -37.97
C THR A 6 -23.92 10.31 -37.68
N LEU A 7 -23.94 9.43 -38.70
CA LEU A 7 -23.56 8.02 -38.52
C LEU A 7 -22.03 7.81 -38.44
N LEU A 8 -21.22 8.67 -39.06
CA LEU A 8 -19.75 8.59 -38.93
C LEU A 8 -19.26 9.05 -37.54
N ALA A 9 -19.92 10.02 -36.92
CA ALA A 9 -19.57 10.49 -35.57
C ALA A 9 -19.94 9.48 -34.46
N VAL A 10 -20.96 8.64 -34.69
CA VAL A 10 -21.37 7.58 -33.74
C VAL A 10 -20.56 6.29 -33.93
N LEU A 11 -19.99 6.05 -35.13
CA LEU A 11 -19.06 4.94 -35.36
C LEU A 11 -17.62 5.25 -34.92
N LEU A 12 -17.24 6.53 -34.86
CA LEU A 12 -15.93 6.97 -34.34
C LEU A 12 -15.89 7.15 -32.82
N SER A 13 -17.03 7.21 -32.13
CA SER A 13 -17.10 7.21 -30.66
C SER A 13 -17.28 5.83 -30.03
N ALA A 14 -17.42 4.78 -30.84
CA ALA A 14 -17.57 3.39 -30.38
C ALA A 14 -16.25 2.59 -30.33
N SER A 15 -15.10 3.23 -30.57
CA SER A 15 -13.77 2.56 -30.54
C SER A 15 -12.77 3.15 -29.53
N SER A 16 -13.14 4.14 -28.72
CA SER A 16 -12.24 4.73 -27.72
C SER A 16 -12.19 3.96 -26.38
N GLY A 17 -12.63 2.70 -26.34
CA GLY A 17 -12.59 1.83 -25.16
C GLY A 17 -11.45 0.81 -25.16
N GLY A 18 -10.53 0.91 -26.10
CA GLY A 18 -9.40 0.00 -26.21
C GLY A 18 -8.26 0.67 -26.95
N GLU A 19 -7.52 1.54 -26.28
CA GLU A 19 -6.10 1.61 -26.63
C GLU A 19 -5.58 0.17 -26.58
N ASP A 20 -4.95 -0.29 -27.67
CA ASP A 20 -4.28 -1.58 -27.68
C ASP A 20 -3.37 -1.60 -26.46
N TRP A 21 -3.69 -2.44 -25.48
CA TRP A 21 -3.02 -2.48 -24.19
C TRP A 21 -1.50 -2.58 -24.34
N LYS A 22 -1.01 -3.13 -25.47
CA LYS A 22 0.41 -3.14 -25.83
C LYS A 22 1.00 -1.74 -25.98
N LEU A 23 0.28 -0.83 -26.62
CA LEU A 23 0.68 0.57 -26.78
C LEU A 23 0.64 1.30 -25.44
N ARG A 24 -0.41 1.08 -24.63
CA ARG A 24 -0.54 1.65 -23.28
C ARG A 24 0.61 1.19 -22.39
N ARG A 25 0.88 -0.12 -22.33
CA ARG A 25 1.99 -0.73 -21.59
C ARG A 25 3.34 -0.20 -22.07
N GLN A 26 3.59 -0.12 -23.38
CA GLN A 26 4.85 0.41 -23.92
C GLN A 26 5.10 1.87 -23.53
N ARG A 27 4.08 2.74 -23.56
CA ARG A 27 4.21 4.13 -23.11
C ARG A 27 4.55 4.23 -21.61
N ILE A 28 3.94 3.38 -20.77
CA ILE A 28 4.25 3.30 -19.33
C ILE A 28 5.70 2.84 -19.10
N MET A 29 6.16 1.80 -19.82
CA MET A 29 7.54 1.33 -19.73
C MET A 29 8.53 2.46 -20.05
N TRP A 30 8.29 3.22 -21.14
CA TRP A 30 9.16 4.34 -21.50
C TRP A 30 9.17 5.43 -20.43
N ALA A 31 8.01 5.77 -19.84
CA ALA A 31 7.91 6.76 -18.78
C ALA A 31 8.75 6.38 -17.56
N TYR A 32 8.77 5.09 -17.22
CA TYR A 32 9.58 4.58 -16.12
C TYR A 32 11.09 4.56 -16.43
N GLU A 33 11.48 4.23 -17.66
CA GLU A 33 12.89 4.16 -18.08
C GLU A 33 13.53 5.55 -18.28
N ALA A 34 12.74 6.62 -18.36
CA ALA A 34 13.23 7.97 -18.57
C ALA A 34 13.93 8.53 -17.32
N ARG A 35 15.27 8.54 -17.36
CA ARG A 35 16.12 9.17 -16.33
C ARG A 35 15.79 10.66 -16.21
N PRO A 36 15.59 11.21 -14.98
CA PRO A 36 15.38 12.64 -14.80
C PRO A 36 16.59 13.42 -15.33
N LYS A 37 16.37 14.28 -16.33
CA LYS A 37 17.38 15.24 -16.80
C LYS A 37 17.27 16.49 -15.93
N GLY A 38 18.31 16.77 -15.16
CA GLY A 38 18.39 18.01 -14.35
C GLY A 38 19.28 17.90 -13.11
N ASN A 39 19.52 16.69 -12.61
CA ASN A 39 20.32 16.49 -11.40
C ASN A 39 21.75 16.04 -11.72
N ARG A 40 22.72 16.54 -10.95
CA ARG A 40 24.14 16.18 -11.04
C ARG A 40 24.29 14.65 -11.10
N THR A 41 25.02 14.20 -12.12
CA THR A 41 24.98 12.82 -12.67
C THR A 41 25.88 11.82 -11.96
N ASP A 42 26.43 12.16 -10.81
CA ASP A 42 27.48 11.40 -10.12
C ASP A 42 26.96 10.45 -9.03
N HIS A 43 25.66 10.51 -8.66
CA HIS A 43 25.11 9.67 -7.57
C HIS A 43 23.82 8.89 -7.86
N PHE A 44 23.24 8.95 -9.07
CA PHE A 44 21.92 8.37 -9.33
C PHE A 44 21.82 7.52 -10.61
N VAL A 45 22.82 6.69 -10.90
CA VAL A 45 22.41 5.34 -11.33
C VAL A 45 21.72 4.78 -10.09
N ARG A 46 20.43 4.42 -10.15
CA ARG A 46 19.80 3.70 -9.04
C ARG A 46 20.54 2.38 -8.90
N GLU A 47 21.61 2.33 -8.10
CA GLU A 47 22.30 1.08 -7.78
C GLU A 47 21.30 0.05 -7.19
N ASP A 48 20.16 0.55 -6.70
CA ASP A 48 19.03 -0.19 -6.18
C ASP A 48 18.06 -0.76 -7.25
N SER A 49 18.14 -0.34 -8.53
CA SER A 49 17.29 -0.92 -9.61
C SER A 49 17.73 -2.31 -10.07
N PHE A 50 18.83 -2.83 -9.52
CA PHE A 50 19.32 -4.17 -9.83
C PHE A 50 18.78 -5.24 -8.87
N TYR A 51 18.28 -4.86 -7.69
CA TYR A 51 17.62 -5.81 -6.79
C TYR A 51 16.32 -6.30 -7.38
N ILE A 52 15.95 -7.53 -7.04
CA ILE A 52 14.76 -8.16 -7.61
C ILE A 52 13.52 -7.95 -6.73
N SER A 53 13.70 -7.90 -5.40
CA SER A 53 12.65 -7.63 -4.40
C SER A 53 11.43 -8.56 -4.52
N PRO A 54 11.54 -9.85 -4.14
CA PRO A 54 10.41 -10.78 -4.16
C PRO A 54 9.34 -10.33 -3.15
N ILE A 55 8.08 -10.20 -3.58
CA ILE A 55 7.00 -9.65 -2.74
C ILE A 55 5.89 -10.66 -2.44
N GLN A 56 5.45 -11.45 -3.42
CA GLN A 56 4.40 -12.47 -3.26
C GLN A 56 4.73 -13.73 -4.05
N MET A 57 4.14 -14.86 -3.64
CA MET A 57 4.40 -16.16 -4.27
C MET A 57 3.14 -17.03 -4.33
N ALA A 58 3.04 -17.83 -5.38
CA ALA A 58 2.09 -18.93 -5.46
C ALA A 58 2.83 -20.24 -5.70
N ILE A 59 2.24 -21.36 -5.28
CA ILE A 59 2.78 -22.70 -5.51
C ILE A 59 1.86 -23.51 -6.43
N SER A 60 2.46 -24.29 -7.33
CA SER A 60 1.70 -25.23 -8.16
C SER A 60 1.06 -26.33 -7.30
N LYS A 61 -0.07 -26.87 -7.77
CA LYS A 61 -0.82 -27.92 -7.04
C LYS A 61 -0.01 -29.17 -6.71
N ASP A 62 0.98 -29.50 -7.53
CA ASP A 62 1.89 -30.62 -7.31
C ASP A 62 3.08 -30.27 -6.39
N GLY A 63 3.16 -29.03 -5.91
CA GLY A 63 4.22 -28.54 -5.03
C GLY A 63 5.58 -28.35 -5.72
N ARG A 64 5.64 -28.49 -7.05
CA ARG A 64 6.91 -28.49 -7.79
C ARG A 64 7.43 -27.10 -8.09
N TRP A 65 6.54 -26.17 -8.43
CA TRP A 65 6.90 -24.84 -8.92
C TRP A 65 6.44 -23.78 -7.93
N LEU A 66 7.37 -22.90 -7.56
CA LEU A 66 7.04 -21.62 -6.95
C LEU A 66 7.05 -20.56 -8.05
N TYR A 67 6.00 -19.76 -8.11
CA TYR A 67 5.86 -18.60 -8.97
C TYR A 67 6.03 -17.35 -8.11
N VAL A 68 7.14 -16.65 -8.28
CA VAL A 68 7.60 -15.60 -7.36
C VAL A 68 7.58 -14.27 -8.06
N VAL A 69 6.75 -13.36 -7.58
CA VAL A 69 6.66 -12.00 -8.12
C VAL A 69 7.80 -11.17 -7.56
N CYS A 70 8.60 -10.60 -8.45
CA CYS A 70 9.75 -9.76 -8.14
C CYS A 70 9.47 -8.33 -8.59
N GLU A 71 9.12 -7.49 -7.61
CA GLU A 71 8.57 -6.14 -7.79
C GLU A 71 9.54 -5.19 -8.52
N LYS A 72 10.83 -5.17 -8.14
CA LYS A 72 11.83 -4.28 -8.76
C LYS A 72 12.38 -4.82 -10.09
N ALA A 73 12.18 -6.12 -10.36
CA ALA A 73 12.65 -6.77 -11.60
C ALA A 73 11.60 -6.78 -12.73
N ASP A 74 10.39 -6.32 -12.47
CA ASP A 74 9.23 -6.39 -13.38
C ASP A 74 9.04 -7.81 -13.95
N ALA A 75 9.14 -8.81 -13.06
CA ALA A 75 9.24 -10.21 -13.46
C ALA A 75 8.53 -11.18 -12.52
N LEU A 76 8.08 -12.29 -13.11
CA LEU A 76 7.74 -13.52 -12.41
C LEU A 76 8.89 -14.53 -12.56
N LEU A 77 9.51 -14.91 -11.44
CA LEU A 77 10.49 -16.00 -11.40
C LEU A 77 9.79 -17.34 -11.17
N VAL A 78 10.20 -18.36 -11.91
CA VAL A 78 9.73 -19.73 -11.75
C VAL A 78 10.85 -20.53 -11.10
N VAL A 79 10.59 -21.08 -9.92
CA VAL A 79 11.57 -21.79 -9.09
C VAL A 79 11.16 -23.25 -8.95
N ASP A 80 12.08 -24.17 -9.22
CA ASP A 80 11.90 -25.59 -8.90
C ASP A 80 12.10 -25.78 -7.40
N ALA A 81 11.01 -25.98 -6.66
CA ALA A 81 11.00 -26.06 -5.20
C ALA A 81 11.86 -27.21 -4.67
N LYS A 82 11.94 -28.32 -5.41
CA LYS A 82 12.74 -29.50 -5.04
C LYS A 82 14.22 -29.27 -5.30
N LYS A 83 14.56 -28.67 -6.45
CA LYS A 83 15.96 -28.38 -6.80
C LYS A 83 16.49 -27.09 -6.16
N ARG A 84 15.61 -26.26 -5.60
CA ARG A 84 15.92 -24.98 -4.96
C ARG A 84 16.66 -24.03 -5.88
N LYS A 85 16.16 -23.89 -7.12
CA LYS A 85 16.78 -23.06 -8.16
C LYS A 85 15.74 -22.38 -9.05
N VAL A 86 16.03 -21.13 -9.41
CA VAL A 86 15.34 -20.43 -10.50
C VAL A 86 15.56 -21.20 -11.81
N VAL A 87 14.48 -21.49 -12.53
CA VAL A 87 14.52 -22.18 -13.83
C VAL A 87 14.17 -21.25 -15.00
N LYS A 88 13.41 -20.20 -14.74
CA LYS A 88 12.92 -19.29 -15.77
C LYS A 88 12.54 -17.95 -15.15
N GLU A 89 12.79 -16.89 -15.91
CA GLU A 89 12.25 -15.56 -15.68
C GLU A 89 11.22 -15.26 -16.79
N VAL A 90 10.05 -14.75 -16.40
CA VAL A 90 8.99 -14.29 -17.30
C VAL A 90 8.81 -12.80 -17.05
N LYS A 91 9.05 -11.97 -18.07
CA LYS A 91 8.77 -10.53 -17.98
C LYS A 91 7.27 -10.29 -17.94
N VAL A 92 6.83 -9.40 -17.05
CA VAL A 92 5.44 -8.98 -16.85
C VAL A 92 5.32 -7.46 -16.92
N GLY A 93 4.22 -6.86 -16.47
CA GLY A 93 4.10 -5.40 -16.39
C GLY A 93 4.98 -4.79 -15.30
N VAL A 94 4.84 -3.48 -15.09
CA VAL A 94 5.71 -2.71 -14.18
C VAL A 94 5.21 -2.82 -12.75
N HIS A 95 6.15 -3.02 -11.83
CA HIS A 95 5.94 -3.06 -10.39
C HIS A 95 4.91 -4.13 -9.96
N PRO A 96 5.09 -5.39 -10.38
CA PRO A 96 4.11 -6.44 -10.13
C PRO A 96 3.97 -6.73 -8.63
N PHE A 97 2.78 -7.18 -8.22
CA PHE A 97 2.46 -7.45 -6.81
C PHE A 97 1.93 -8.88 -6.63
N GLY A 98 0.69 -9.11 -7.06
CA GLY A 98 -0.07 -10.33 -6.78
C GLY A 98 0.16 -11.43 -7.79
N VAL A 99 0.04 -12.69 -7.34
CA VAL A 99 0.08 -13.86 -8.22
C VAL A 99 -0.93 -14.92 -7.79
N CYS A 100 -1.67 -15.47 -8.76
CA CYS A 100 -2.48 -16.66 -8.54
C CYS A 100 -2.40 -17.64 -9.71
N VAL A 101 -2.74 -18.91 -9.45
CA VAL A 101 -2.72 -19.99 -10.44
C VAL A 101 -4.16 -20.47 -10.68
N SER A 102 -4.53 -20.66 -11.94
CA SER A 102 -5.85 -21.17 -12.29
C SER A 102 -6.13 -22.55 -11.67
N PRO A 103 -7.39 -22.93 -11.40
CA PRO A 103 -7.71 -24.22 -10.80
C PRO A 103 -7.26 -25.42 -11.63
N ASP A 104 -7.13 -25.29 -12.94
CA ASP A 104 -6.61 -26.34 -13.82
C ASP A 104 -5.07 -26.33 -13.96
N GLY A 105 -4.38 -25.38 -13.31
CA GLY A 105 -2.93 -25.21 -13.34
C GLY A 105 -2.36 -24.77 -14.69
N ARG A 106 -3.22 -24.30 -15.63
CA ARG A 106 -2.79 -23.92 -16.98
C ARG A 106 -2.36 -22.48 -17.11
N TRP A 107 -2.85 -21.61 -16.24
CA TRP A 107 -2.63 -20.16 -16.32
C TRP A 107 -2.10 -19.63 -14.99
N ILE A 108 -1.20 -18.67 -15.08
CA ILE A 108 -0.74 -17.86 -13.95
C ILE A 108 -1.16 -16.42 -14.26
N TYR A 109 -1.71 -15.75 -13.26
CA TYR A 109 -2.14 -14.36 -13.35
C TYR A 109 -1.27 -13.52 -12.43
N VAL A 110 -0.73 -12.40 -12.94
CA VAL A 110 0.11 -11.47 -12.18
C VAL A 110 -0.45 -10.07 -12.31
N SER A 111 -0.72 -9.38 -11.21
CA SER A 111 -1.14 -7.98 -11.24
C SER A 111 0.08 -7.06 -11.35
N ASN A 112 -0.06 -6.01 -12.15
CA ASN A 112 0.99 -5.04 -12.43
C ASN A 112 0.52 -3.63 -12.08
N ARG A 113 1.06 -3.09 -10.98
CA ARG A 113 0.54 -1.88 -10.31
C ARG A 113 0.63 -0.62 -11.14
N TRP A 114 1.74 -0.47 -11.85
CA TRP A 114 2.02 0.77 -12.59
C TRP A 114 1.56 0.70 -14.03
N THR A 115 1.25 -0.50 -14.56
CA THR A 115 0.62 -0.68 -15.87
C THR A 115 -0.90 -0.81 -15.83
N ASP A 116 -1.50 -0.89 -14.63
CA ASP A 116 -2.95 -1.04 -14.39
C ASP A 116 -3.55 -2.23 -15.19
N ASP A 117 -2.81 -3.34 -15.23
CA ASP A 117 -3.21 -4.55 -15.96
C ASP A 117 -2.84 -5.84 -15.20
N VAL A 118 -3.39 -6.96 -15.68
CA VAL A 118 -3.04 -8.31 -15.22
C VAL A 118 -2.39 -9.07 -16.38
N SER A 119 -1.15 -9.50 -16.20
CA SER A 119 -0.46 -10.42 -17.11
C SER A 119 -1.03 -11.83 -16.98
N VAL A 120 -1.33 -12.45 -18.12
CA VAL A 120 -1.80 -13.84 -18.25
C VAL A 120 -0.67 -14.66 -18.85
N ILE A 121 -0.18 -15.64 -18.09
CA ILE A 121 0.99 -16.45 -18.43
C ILE A 121 0.57 -17.90 -18.64
N ASP A 122 1.02 -18.50 -19.74
CA ASP A 122 0.85 -19.95 -19.98
C ASP A 122 1.81 -20.73 -19.07
N ALA A 123 1.29 -21.49 -18.11
CA ALA A 123 2.09 -22.19 -17.11
C ALA A 123 2.96 -23.33 -17.67
N ARG A 124 2.70 -23.78 -18.92
CA ARG A 124 3.53 -24.80 -19.59
C ARG A 124 4.66 -24.16 -20.37
N LYS A 125 4.36 -23.07 -21.09
CA LYS A 125 5.35 -22.34 -21.90
C LYS A 125 6.22 -21.40 -21.07
N LEU A 126 5.69 -20.94 -19.94
CA LEU A 126 6.27 -19.90 -19.08
C LEU A 126 6.50 -18.61 -19.87
N GLU A 127 5.44 -18.14 -20.53
CA GLU A 127 5.44 -16.94 -21.37
C GLU A 127 4.13 -16.17 -21.15
N GLU A 128 4.23 -14.83 -21.07
CA GLU A 128 3.08 -13.94 -21.09
C GLU A 128 2.39 -14.03 -22.46
N VAL A 129 1.10 -14.37 -22.48
CA VAL A 129 0.31 -14.49 -23.71
C VAL A 129 -0.65 -13.32 -23.93
N LYS A 130 -0.98 -12.59 -22.87
CA LYS A 130 -1.96 -11.50 -22.87
C LYS A 130 -1.81 -10.65 -21.60
N ALA A 131 -2.08 -9.36 -21.68
CA ALA A 131 -2.44 -8.56 -20.50
C ALA A 131 -3.91 -8.11 -20.59
N ILE A 132 -4.57 -8.00 -19.45
CA ILE A 132 -5.96 -7.59 -19.32
C ILE A 132 -5.99 -6.28 -18.51
N PRO A 133 -6.42 -5.15 -19.11
CA PRO A 133 -6.61 -3.91 -18.37
C PRO A 133 -7.64 -4.08 -17.25
N VAL A 134 -7.36 -3.49 -16.08
CA VAL A 134 -8.22 -3.51 -14.89
C VAL A 134 -8.33 -2.09 -14.30
N GLY A 135 -8.72 -1.96 -13.03
CA GLY A 135 -8.66 -0.69 -12.31
C GLY A 135 -7.23 -0.26 -11.98
N PHE A 136 -7.13 0.79 -11.17
CA PHE A 136 -5.88 1.47 -10.89
C PHE A 136 -5.12 0.82 -9.74
N ASP A 137 -3.82 0.60 -9.93
CA ASP A 137 -2.96 -0.01 -8.92
C ASP A 137 -3.42 -1.41 -8.48
N PRO A 138 -3.50 -2.41 -9.38
CA PRO A 138 -3.97 -3.74 -9.02
C PRO A 138 -2.99 -4.45 -8.08
N HIS A 139 -3.48 -4.90 -6.92
CA HIS A 139 -2.75 -5.67 -5.90
C HIS A 139 -3.19 -7.14 -5.92
N GLY A 140 -3.78 -7.67 -4.84
CA GLY A 140 -4.17 -9.06 -4.67
C GLY A 140 -5.22 -9.51 -5.69
N LEU A 141 -5.14 -10.77 -6.08
CA LEU A 141 -6.01 -11.33 -7.12
C LEU A 141 -6.27 -12.82 -6.91
N VAL A 142 -7.50 -13.26 -7.16
CA VAL A 142 -7.90 -14.68 -7.04
C VAL A 142 -8.89 -15.08 -8.12
N THR A 143 -8.78 -16.32 -8.61
CA THR A 143 -9.81 -16.89 -9.50
C THR A 143 -10.96 -17.46 -8.68
N ASP A 144 -12.17 -17.50 -9.24
CA ASP A 144 -13.20 -18.38 -8.70
C ASP A 144 -12.80 -19.87 -8.82
N LYS A 145 -13.49 -20.73 -8.08
CA LYS A 145 -13.21 -22.17 -8.01
C LYS A 145 -13.26 -22.87 -9.37
N ASP A 146 -14.06 -22.35 -10.30
CA ASP A 146 -14.25 -22.88 -11.64
C ASP A 146 -13.28 -22.28 -12.68
N GLY A 147 -12.50 -21.25 -12.33
CA GLY A 147 -11.61 -20.55 -13.26
C GLY A 147 -12.34 -19.78 -14.37
N LYS A 148 -13.57 -19.34 -14.11
CA LYS A 148 -14.39 -18.51 -15.02
C LYS A 148 -14.13 -17.02 -14.81
N TYR A 149 -13.93 -16.61 -13.56
CA TYR A 149 -13.75 -15.22 -13.18
C TYR A 149 -12.45 -15.03 -12.41
N LEU A 150 -11.85 -13.85 -12.58
CA LEU A 150 -10.75 -13.35 -11.77
C LEU A 150 -11.22 -12.08 -11.07
N TYR A 151 -11.00 -12.01 -9.76
CA TYR A 151 -11.26 -10.82 -8.93
C TYR A 151 -9.92 -10.15 -8.64
N VAL A 152 -9.84 -8.85 -8.87
CA VAL A 152 -8.61 -8.07 -8.71
C VAL A 152 -8.91 -6.86 -7.84
N ALA A 153 -8.20 -6.73 -6.73
CA ALA A 153 -8.26 -5.57 -5.85
C ALA A 153 -7.46 -4.42 -6.49
N ASN A 154 -8.09 -3.28 -6.74
CA ASN A 154 -7.44 -2.11 -7.35
C ASN A 154 -7.30 -1.01 -6.29
N LEU A 155 -6.10 -0.89 -5.74
CA LEU A 155 -5.82 -0.11 -4.54
C LEU A 155 -6.15 1.37 -4.75
N ALA A 156 -5.71 1.98 -5.85
CA ALA A 156 -5.85 3.42 -6.05
C ALA A 156 -7.24 3.85 -6.58
N SER A 157 -8.04 2.93 -7.12
CA SER A 157 -9.41 3.23 -7.58
C SER A 157 -10.52 2.84 -6.61
N ASP A 158 -10.20 2.31 -5.43
CA ASP A 158 -11.16 1.84 -4.41
C ASP A 158 -12.23 0.89 -4.98
N ASP A 159 -11.82 0.04 -5.91
CA ASP A 159 -12.72 -0.89 -6.59
C ASP A 159 -12.09 -2.28 -6.82
N ILE A 160 -12.96 -3.23 -7.16
CA ILE A 160 -12.59 -4.61 -7.47
C ILE A 160 -13.04 -4.90 -8.90
N SER A 161 -12.10 -5.26 -9.76
CA SER A 161 -12.38 -5.72 -11.12
C SER A 161 -12.82 -7.17 -11.11
N VAL A 162 -13.94 -7.47 -11.76
CA VAL A 162 -14.36 -8.85 -12.09
C VAL A 162 -14.09 -9.08 -13.56
N VAL A 163 -13.10 -9.94 -13.84
CA VAL A 163 -12.63 -10.25 -15.19
C VAL A 163 -13.18 -11.60 -15.61
N CYS A 164 -13.82 -11.67 -16.78
CA CYS A 164 -14.21 -12.94 -17.39
C CYS A 164 -12.99 -13.54 -18.11
N LEU A 165 -12.51 -14.68 -17.63
CA LEU A 165 -11.28 -15.31 -18.13
C LEU A 165 -11.45 -15.92 -19.52
N LYS A 166 -12.65 -16.43 -19.84
CA LYS A 166 -12.95 -16.97 -21.17
C LYS A 166 -12.90 -15.90 -22.27
N CYS A 167 -13.40 -14.70 -21.98
CA CYS A 167 -13.43 -13.59 -22.92
C CYS A 167 -12.21 -12.66 -22.76
N GLY A 168 -11.50 -12.75 -21.64
CA GLY A 168 -10.30 -11.99 -21.30
C GLY A 168 -10.54 -10.49 -21.26
N LYS A 169 -11.60 -10.06 -20.58
CA LYS A 169 -11.93 -8.65 -20.33
C LYS A 169 -12.62 -8.47 -18.99
N GLU A 170 -12.48 -7.30 -18.41
CA GLU A 170 -13.30 -6.85 -17.29
C GLU A 170 -14.78 -6.80 -17.70
N ILE A 171 -15.66 -7.36 -16.86
CA ILE A 171 -17.11 -7.38 -17.08
C ILE A 171 -17.88 -6.63 -15.99
N LYS A 172 -17.24 -6.32 -14.86
CA LYS A 172 -17.85 -5.58 -13.76
C LYS A 172 -16.77 -4.90 -12.93
N LYS A 173 -17.09 -3.72 -12.40
CA LYS A 173 -16.37 -3.07 -11.30
C LYS A 173 -17.27 -3.01 -10.08
N LEU A 174 -16.75 -3.44 -8.94
CA LEU A 174 -17.45 -3.44 -7.66
C LEU A 174 -16.77 -2.41 -6.75
N ARG A 175 -17.53 -1.52 -6.12
CA ARG A 175 -16.95 -0.60 -5.13
C ARG A 175 -16.40 -1.40 -3.95
N ALA A 176 -15.20 -1.10 -3.50
CA ALA A 176 -14.57 -1.70 -2.33
C ALA A 176 -14.66 -0.75 -1.12
N GLY A 177 -13.92 -1.03 -0.06
CA GLY A 177 -13.54 -0.03 0.95
C GLY A 177 -12.34 0.79 0.45
N HIS A 178 -11.70 1.54 1.34
CA HIS A 178 -10.55 2.37 0.99
C HIS A 178 -9.27 1.52 0.85
N GLN A 179 -8.63 1.59 -0.31
CA GLN A 179 -7.42 0.87 -0.69
C GLN A 179 -7.53 -0.67 -0.57
N PRO A 180 -8.36 -1.35 -1.40
CA PRO A 180 -8.41 -2.80 -1.45
C PRO A 180 -7.03 -3.38 -1.77
N PHE A 181 -6.54 -4.30 -0.94
CA PHE A 181 -5.16 -4.77 -0.94
C PHE A 181 -5.06 -6.25 -1.31
N GLU A 182 -5.49 -7.17 -0.44
CA GLU A 182 -5.37 -8.62 -0.65
C GLU A 182 -6.74 -9.31 -0.79
N VAL A 183 -6.75 -10.46 -1.48
CA VAL A 183 -8.00 -11.17 -1.83
C VAL A 183 -7.91 -12.67 -1.55
N ALA A 184 -8.89 -13.23 -0.84
CA ALA A 184 -9.00 -14.66 -0.56
C ALA A 184 -10.32 -15.27 -1.06
N LEU A 185 -10.27 -16.51 -1.57
CA LEU A 185 -11.45 -17.29 -1.92
C LEU A 185 -11.78 -18.29 -0.80
N SER A 186 -13.04 -18.36 -0.40
CA SER A 186 -13.49 -19.38 0.56
C SER A 186 -13.28 -20.80 0.02
N PRO A 187 -12.99 -21.81 0.87
CA PRO A 187 -12.74 -23.19 0.41
C PRO A 187 -13.91 -23.82 -0.37
N ASP A 188 -15.15 -23.45 -0.02
CA ASP A 188 -16.35 -23.88 -0.72
C ASP A 188 -16.49 -23.21 -2.11
N GLY A 189 -15.78 -22.09 -2.34
CA GLY A 189 -15.78 -21.29 -3.56
C GLY A 189 -16.93 -20.28 -3.63
N ARG A 190 -17.69 -20.09 -2.55
CA ARG A 190 -18.90 -19.27 -2.52
C ARG A 190 -18.64 -17.77 -2.35
N TYR A 191 -17.60 -17.43 -1.60
CA TYR A 191 -17.29 -16.04 -1.27
C TYR A 191 -15.86 -15.68 -1.60
N VAL A 192 -15.69 -14.44 -2.06
CA VAL A 192 -14.39 -13.77 -2.14
C VAL A 192 -14.36 -12.69 -1.07
N TYR A 193 -13.30 -12.68 -0.26
CA TYR A 193 -13.03 -11.71 0.78
C TYR A 193 -11.92 -10.78 0.34
N VAL A 194 -12.12 -9.47 0.49
CA VAL A 194 -11.16 -8.44 0.11
C VAL A 194 -10.83 -7.61 1.34
N ALA A 195 -9.57 -7.61 1.75
CA ALA A 195 -9.07 -6.73 2.80
C ALA A 195 -8.85 -5.33 2.21
N ASN A 196 -9.38 -4.30 2.88
CA ASN A 196 -9.17 -2.90 2.48
C ASN A 196 -8.22 -2.24 3.47
N GLN A 197 -7.05 -1.81 2.99
CA GLN A 197 -5.90 -1.47 3.80
C GLN A 197 -6.17 -0.31 4.74
N LEU A 198 -6.81 0.76 4.24
CA LEU A 198 -6.99 1.98 5.00
C LEU A 198 -8.42 2.13 5.53
N SER A 199 -8.56 3.02 6.52
CA SER A 199 -9.86 3.38 7.06
C SER A 199 -10.75 3.98 5.99
N ASN A 200 -12.03 3.60 6.02
CA ASN A 200 -13.08 4.39 5.36
C ASN A 200 -13.17 5.79 5.99
N PRO A 201 -13.79 6.77 5.30
CA PRO A 201 -14.02 8.09 5.86
C PRO A 201 -14.75 8.04 7.21
N VAL A 202 -14.15 8.65 8.23
CA VAL A 202 -14.72 8.82 9.56
C VAL A 202 -14.77 10.30 9.93
N PRO A 203 -15.66 10.72 10.86
CA PRO A 203 -15.62 12.07 11.40
C PRO A 203 -14.25 12.42 12.00
N PHE A 204 -13.92 13.71 12.02
CA PHE A 204 -12.66 14.19 12.59
C PHE A 204 -12.48 13.72 14.04
N ARG A 205 -11.30 13.16 14.35
CA ARG A 205 -10.94 12.56 15.65
C ARG A 205 -11.81 11.39 16.10
N GLU A 206 -12.28 10.58 15.15
CA GLU A 206 -12.87 9.26 15.44
C GLU A 206 -11.88 8.13 15.12
N PRO A 207 -11.94 6.98 15.83
CA PRO A 207 -11.10 5.84 15.53
C PRO A 207 -11.28 5.32 14.10
N PRO A 208 -10.21 4.81 13.47
CA PRO A 208 -10.30 4.28 12.12
C PRO A 208 -11.20 3.03 12.05
N VAL A 209 -11.89 2.88 10.92
CA VAL A 209 -12.82 1.78 10.63
C VAL A 209 -12.62 1.30 9.18
N PRO A 210 -11.54 0.55 8.90
CA PRO A 210 -11.39 -0.20 7.66
C PRO A 210 -12.43 -1.33 7.58
N GLU A 211 -12.57 -1.93 6.41
CA GLU A 211 -13.51 -3.04 6.20
C GLU A 211 -12.92 -4.23 5.44
N VAL A 212 -13.57 -5.39 5.57
CA VAL A 212 -13.45 -6.52 4.66
C VAL A 212 -14.69 -6.57 3.77
N THR A 213 -14.52 -6.46 2.45
CA THR A 213 -15.61 -6.56 1.47
C THR A 213 -15.84 -8.02 1.08
N ILE A 214 -17.09 -8.50 1.06
CA ILE A 214 -17.44 -9.90 0.77
C ILE A 214 -18.31 -9.98 -0.50
N ILE A 215 -17.87 -10.77 -1.48
CA ILE A 215 -18.51 -10.96 -2.79
C ILE A 215 -19.08 -12.37 -2.90
N ASP A 216 -20.33 -12.55 -3.32
CA ASP A 216 -20.88 -13.88 -3.72
C ASP A 216 -20.43 -14.21 -5.15
N THR A 217 -19.66 -15.28 -5.32
CA THR A 217 -19.07 -15.68 -6.62
C THR A 217 -20.11 -16.11 -7.65
N ARG A 218 -21.32 -16.50 -7.23
CA ARG A 218 -22.39 -16.91 -8.13
C ARG A 218 -23.06 -15.71 -8.79
N THR A 219 -23.10 -14.57 -8.09
CA THR A 219 -23.77 -13.35 -8.56
C THR A 219 -22.78 -12.27 -9.00
N ASN A 220 -21.52 -12.37 -8.56
CA ASN A 220 -20.48 -11.36 -8.72
C ASN A 220 -20.92 -10.01 -8.15
N PHE A 221 -21.54 -10.00 -6.97
CA PHE A 221 -21.94 -8.78 -6.26
C PHE A 221 -21.44 -8.82 -4.81
N VAL A 222 -21.14 -7.63 -4.28
CA VAL A 222 -20.90 -7.44 -2.86
C VAL A 222 -22.18 -7.80 -2.10
N VAL A 223 -22.09 -8.78 -1.21
CA VAL A 223 -23.19 -9.22 -0.35
C VAL A 223 -23.06 -8.71 1.07
N ASP A 224 -21.87 -8.25 1.44
CA ASP A 224 -21.58 -7.84 2.81
C ASP A 224 -20.29 -7.01 2.91
N ARG A 225 -20.19 -6.22 3.99
CA ARG A 225 -19.02 -5.42 4.36
C ARG A 225 -18.81 -5.50 5.86
N ARG A 226 -17.62 -5.88 6.29
CA ARG A 226 -17.28 -6.10 7.70
C ARG A 226 -16.32 -5.04 8.20
N ASP A 227 -16.85 -4.14 9.01
CA ASP A 227 -16.08 -3.11 9.69
C ASP A 227 -15.18 -3.70 10.78
N LEU A 228 -13.93 -3.27 10.81
CA LEU A 228 -12.94 -3.64 11.82
C LEU A 228 -12.59 -2.40 12.65
N TYR A 229 -13.38 -2.16 13.70
CA TYR A 229 -13.32 -0.94 14.52
C TYR A 229 -11.97 -0.73 15.22
N ALA A 230 -11.46 0.51 15.17
CA ALA A 230 -10.21 0.95 15.78
C ALA A 230 -8.99 0.12 15.34
N THR A 231 -8.95 -0.21 14.05
CA THR A 231 -7.85 -0.90 13.37
C THR A 231 -7.45 -0.15 12.10
N THR A 232 -6.32 -0.48 11.49
CA THR A 232 -5.90 0.01 10.17
C THR A 232 -4.91 -0.98 9.55
N ILE A 233 -4.39 -0.65 8.35
CA ILE A 233 -3.39 -1.41 7.58
C ILE A 233 -3.77 -2.89 7.49
N LEU A 234 -4.95 -3.17 6.94
CA LEU A 234 -5.36 -4.54 6.64
C LEU A 234 -4.58 -5.02 5.41
N GLN A 235 -3.69 -6.00 5.60
CA GLN A 235 -2.90 -6.56 4.51
C GLN A 235 -3.40 -7.94 4.14
N GLY A 236 -2.68 -9.00 4.51
CA GLY A 236 -3.01 -10.37 4.15
C GLY A 236 -4.39 -10.79 4.65
N VAL A 237 -5.13 -11.49 3.79
CA VAL A 237 -6.39 -12.15 4.10
C VAL A 237 -6.30 -13.60 3.65
N GLU A 238 -6.77 -14.53 4.49
CA GLU A 238 -6.76 -15.95 4.17
C GLU A 238 -7.97 -16.65 4.79
N CYS A 239 -8.54 -17.62 4.08
CA CYS A 239 -9.65 -18.42 4.59
C CYS A 239 -9.13 -19.73 5.19
N SER A 240 -9.64 -20.10 6.38
CA SER A 240 -9.27 -21.37 7.00
C SER A 240 -9.74 -22.54 6.13
N PRO A 241 -8.94 -23.64 5.99
CA PRO A 241 -9.31 -24.77 5.13
C PRO A 241 -10.65 -25.44 5.47
N ASP A 242 -11.06 -25.37 6.74
CA ASP A 242 -12.35 -25.86 7.24
C ASP A 242 -13.55 -24.94 6.90
N GLY A 243 -13.30 -23.74 6.36
CA GLY A 243 -14.30 -22.75 6.01
C GLY A 243 -15.00 -22.12 7.21
N GLN A 244 -14.42 -22.17 8.42
CA GLN A 244 -15.01 -21.56 9.62
C GLN A 244 -14.63 -20.08 9.77
N PHE A 245 -13.40 -19.72 9.38
CA PHE A 245 -12.86 -18.38 9.56
C PHE A 245 -12.29 -17.80 8.27
N THR A 246 -12.39 -16.49 8.16
CA THR A 246 -11.48 -15.67 7.35
C THR A 246 -10.63 -14.86 8.31
N VAL A 247 -9.32 -14.88 8.11
CA VAL A 247 -8.36 -14.22 9.00
C VAL A 247 -7.70 -13.08 8.25
N VAL A 248 -7.53 -11.94 8.91
CA VAL A 248 -6.92 -10.73 8.32
C VAL A 248 -5.81 -10.23 9.24
N ALA A 249 -4.63 -9.94 8.67
CA ALA A 249 -3.53 -9.28 9.34
C ALA A 249 -3.79 -7.78 9.42
N LEU A 250 -3.55 -7.16 10.59
CA LEU A 250 -3.90 -5.76 10.82
C LEU A 250 -3.06 -5.10 11.92
N GLU A 251 -3.22 -3.79 12.00
CA GLU A 251 -2.68 -2.92 13.03
C GLU A 251 -3.79 -2.32 13.89
N LEU A 252 -3.51 -2.10 15.18
CA LEU A 252 -4.39 -1.41 16.11
C LEU A 252 -3.69 -0.14 16.62
N PRO A 253 -3.87 0.97 15.91
CA PRO A 253 -3.25 2.23 16.29
C PRO A 253 -3.88 2.78 17.57
N LYS A 254 -3.18 3.70 18.20
CA LYS A 254 -3.70 4.61 19.23
C LYS A 254 -3.39 6.06 18.84
N ASN A 255 -3.58 6.34 17.56
CA ASN A 255 -3.25 7.59 16.90
C ASN A 255 -3.95 8.83 17.53
N LEU A 256 -5.11 8.63 18.17
CA LEU A 256 -5.85 9.69 18.88
C LEU A 256 -5.53 9.79 20.38
N ILE A 257 -4.58 8.99 20.89
CA ILE A 257 -4.12 9.09 22.27
C ILE A 257 -2.81 9.89 22.27
N PRO A 258 -2.69 10.96 23.07
CA PRO A 258 -1.47 11.74 23.13
C PRO A 258 -0.23 10.88 23.38
N GLU A 259 0.80 11.06 22.55
CA GLU A 259 2.07 10.33 22.58
C GLU A 259 2.98 10.73 23.77
N THR A 260 2.50 10.47 24.98
CA THR A 260 3.18 10.80 26.24
C THR A 260 4.18 9.73 26.68
N GLN A 261 4.04 8.49 26.17
CA GLN A 261 4.87 7.34 26.49
C GLN A 261 4.86 6.32 25.33
N ILE A 262 5.62 5.22 25.45
CA ILE A 262 5.70 4.17 24.41
C ILE A 262 5.49 2.74 24.95
N TYR A 263 5.36 2.57 26.28
CA TYR A 263 5.15 1.24 26.87
C TYR A 263 3.78 0.68 26.50
N GLN A 264 3.66 -0.64 26.51
CA GLN A 264 2.39 -1.35 26.29
C GLN A 264 1.74 -1.04 24.93
N GLY A 265 2.55 -0.81 23.89
CA GLY A 265 2.05 -0.65 22.54
C GLY A 265 1.41 0.71 22.32
N TRP A 266 1.87 1.76 23.01
CA TRP A 266 1.19 3.06 23.08
C TRP A 266 0.99 3.72 21.72
N MET A 267 1.85 3.45 20.74
CA MET A 267 1.66 3.92 19.36
C MET A 267 0.72 2.98 18.60
N VAL A 268 1.10 1.71 18.57
CA VAL A 268 0.50 0.69 17.72
C VAL A 268 0.75 -0.70 18.31
N THR A 269 -0.13 -1.63 17.98
CA THR A 269 0.01 -3.07 18.26
C THR A 269 -0.44 -3.82 17.03
N TYR A 270 0.08 -5.02 16.82
CA TYR A 270 -0.15 -5.85 15.65
C TYR A 270 -0.94 -7.09 16.02
N GLY A 271 -1.85 -7.47 15.15
CA GLY A 271 -2.76 -8.57 15.44
C GLY A 271 -3.38 -9.18 14.20
N ILE A 272 -4.30 -10.09 14.48
CA ILE A 272 -5.10 -10.78 13.49
C ILE A 272 -6.57 -10.69 13.89
N ALA A 273 -7.43 -10.38 12.92
CA ALA A 273 -8.88 -10.49 13.07
C ALA A 273 -9.36 -11.86 12.60
N PHE A 274 -10.22 -12.50 13.38
CA PHE A 274 -10.94 -13.72 13.05
C PHE A 274 -12.39 -13.35 12.73
N LEU A 275 -12.74 -13.40 11.44
CA LEU A 275 -14.10 -13.20 10.95
C LEU A 275 -14.75 -14.57 10.79
N GLU A 276 -15.93 -14.79 11.36
CA GLU A 276 -16.72 -15.97 11.02
C GLU A 276 -17.02 -15.96 9.51
N ALA A 277 -16.73 -17.06 8.81
CA ALA A 277 -16.78 -17.16 7.34
C ALA A 277 -18.22 -17.26 6.79
N ARG A 278 -19.02 -16.24 7.09
CA ARG A 278 -20.42 -16.11 6.66
C ARG A 278 -20.84 -14.64 6.64
N PRO A 279 -21.81 -14.27 5.79
CA PRO A 279 -22.37 -12.92 5.86
C PRO A 279 -22.94 -12.63 7.26
N ARG A 280 -22.67 -11.44 7.79
CA ARG A 280 -23.07 -10.99 9.14
C ARG A 280 -22.46 -11.80 10.27
N GLY A 281 -21.33 -12.47 10.00
CA GLY A 281 -20.50 -13.13 10.99
C GLY A 281 -19.88 -12.15 11.99
N ARG A 282 -19.62 -12.63 13.20
CA ARG A 282 -18.89 -11.87 14.24
C ARG A 282 -17.40 -11.78 13.91
N VAL A 283 -16.75 -10.80 14.52
CA VAL A 283 -15.30 -10.57 14.41
C VAL A 283 -14.68 -10.55 15.79
N ALA A 284 -13.57 -11.26 15.98
CA ALA A 284 -12.74 -11.18 17.18
C ALA A 284 -11.30 -10.83 16.80
N PHE A 285 -10.56 -10.24 17.72
CA PHE A 285 -9.19 -9.78 17.49
C PHE A 285 -8.27 -10.42 18.52
N LEU A 286 -7.09 -10.87 18.10
CA LEU A 286 -6.03 -11.32 19.00
C LEU A 286 -4.70 -10.70 18.57
N LEU A 287 -3.93 -10.18 19.53
CA LEU A 287 -2.63 -9.55 19.27
C LEU A 287 -1.53 -10.60 19.07
N LEU A 288 -0.69 -10.40 18.06
CA LEU A 288 0.55 -11.17 17.88
C LEU A 288 1.64 -10.71 18.86
N ASP A 289 1.51 -9.52 19.41
CA ASP A 289 2.51 -8.91 20.30
C ASP A 289 2.60 -9.54 21.68
N GLU A 290 3.71 -9.26 22.34
CA GLU A 290 4.00 -9.59 23.72
C GLU A 290 4.24 -8.30 24.52
N MET A 291 4.15 -8.38 25.85
CA MET A 291 4.24 -7.20 26.71
C MET A 291 5.53 -6.36 26.52
N ASN A 292 6.63 -7.00 26.11
CA ASN A 292 7.93 -6.35 25.92
C ASN A 292 8.54 -6.57 24.52
N LYS A 293 7.76 -7.08 23.57
CA LYS A 293 8.23 -7.36 22.20
C LYS A 293 7.07 -7.29 21.23
N TYR A 294 7.25 -6.53 20.16
CA TYR A 294 6.26 -6.36 19.11
C TYR A 294 6.74 -7.02 17.83
N TYR A 295 5.79 -7.46 17.01
CA TYR A 295 6.06 -8.17 15.77
C TYR A 295 5.49 -7.36 14.62
N ALA A 296 6.17 -6.25 14.33
CA ALA A 296 5.70 -5.21 13.45
C ALA A 296 5.40 -5.68 12.02
N ASP A 297 4.40 -5.00 11.45
CA ASP A 297 4.00 -5.03 10.04
C ASP A 297 3.65 -6.46 9.56
N PRO A 298 2.61 -7.10 10.13
CA PRO A 298 2.14 -8.40 9.67
C PRO A 298 1.58 -8.27 8.24
N PHE A 299 2.17 -9.01 7.30
CA PHE A 299 1.92 -8.88 5.87
C PHE A 299 1.05 -10.03 5.33
N GLU A 300 1.63 -11.20 5.03
CA GLU A 300 0.91 -12.35 4.47
C GLU A 300 0.49 -13.36 5.57
N LEU A 301 -0.57 -14.11 5.27
CA LEU A 301 -1.12 -15.21 6.06
C LEU A 301 -1.18 -16.48 5.20
N VAL A 302 -0.77 -17.63 5.75
CA VAL A 302 -1.04 -18.93 5.09
C VAL A 302 -1.34 -20.03 6.11
N PHE A 303 -2.39 -20.81 5.88
CA PHE A 303 -2.69 -21.98 6.71
C PHE A 303 -1.87 -23.20 6.31
N SER A 304 -1.54 -24.05 7.28
CA SER A 304 -1.20 -25.44 6.99
C SER A 304 -2.37 -26.14 6.29
N PRO A 305 -2.13 -27.12 5.39
CA PRO A 305 -3.20 -27.79 4.66
C PRO A 305 -4.26 -28.48 5.55
N ASP A 306 -3.89 -28.87 6.77
CA ASP A 306 -4.80 -29.43 7.78
C ASP A 306 -5.57 -28.37 8.59
N GLY A 307 -5.28 -27.08 8.38
CA GLY A 307 -5.91 -25.96 9.09
C GLY A 307 -5.49 -25.80 10.56
N ARG A 308 -4.49 -26.57 11.01
CA ARG A 308 -4.04 -26.55 12.41
C ARG A 308 -3.18 -25.34 12.75
N TYR A 309 -2.31 -24.94 11.84
CA TYR A 309 -1.40 -23.81 12.03
C TYR A 309 -1.68 -22.72 11.02
N LEU A 310 -1.60 -21.47 11.49
CA LEU A 310 -1.58 -20.28 10.65
C LEU A 310 -0.19 -19.65 10.78
N TYR A 311 0.46 -19.41 9.64
CA TYR A 311 1.74 -18.73 9.57
C TYR A 311 1.51 -17.27 9.17
N VAL A 312 2.12 -16.35 9.91
CA VAL A 312 1.98 -14.91 9.70
C VAL A 312 3.36 -14.29 9.53
N SER A 313 3.63 -13.65 8.39
CA SER A 313 4.89 -12.94 8.19
C SER A 313 4.84 -11.58 8.88
N CYS A 314 5.74 -11.31 9.81
CA CYS A 314 5.91 -10.03 10.47
C CYS A 314 7.11 -9.31 9.85
N SER A 315 6.83 -8.54 8.79
CA SER A 315 7.84 -8.04 7.86
C SER A 315 8.76 -6.98 8.48
N GLY A 316 8.28 -6.26 9.49
CA GLY A 316 9.07 -5.29 10.24
C GLY A 316 10.04 -5.91 11.23
N ALA A 317 9.79 -7.16 11.65
CA ALA A 317 10.53 -7.86 12.70
C ALA A 317 11.39 -9.02 12.18
N ASP A 318 11.43 -9.28 10.87
CA ASP A 318 12.13 -10.41 10.25
C ASP A 318 11.74 -11.79 10.80
N VAL A 319 10.46 -11.96 11.16
CA VAL A 319 9.91 -13.14 11.86
C VAL A 319 8.66 -13.68 11.20
N ILE A 320 8.49 -15.01 11.21
CA ILE A 320 7.18 -15.66 11.00
C ILE A 320 6.60 -16.08 12.35
N SER A 321 5.38 -15.65 12.64
CA SER A 321 4.62 -16.08 13.82
C SER A 321 3.78 -17.31 13.50
N VAL A 322 3.86 -18.36 14.32
CA VAL A 322 3.10 -19.60 14.14
C VAL A 322 1.96 -19.66 15.15
N VAL A 323 0.73 -19.55 14.66
CA VAL A 323 -0.51 -19.54 15.44
C VAL A 323 -1.14 -20.94 15.44
N ASP A 324 -1.40 -21.50 16.62
CA ASP A 324 -2.13 -22.75 16.81
C ASP A 324 -3.64 -22.50 16.85
N MET A 325 -4.33 -22.97 15.82
CA MET A 325 -5.73 -22.67 15.60
C MET A 325 -6.66 -23.45 16.54
N ASP A 326 -6.23 -24.60 17.09
CA ASP A 326 -7.03 -25.30 18.11
C ASP A 326 -7.07 -24.49 19.41
N LYS A 327 -5.94 -23.87 19.76
CA LYS A 327 -5.86 -22.97 20.91
C LYS A 327 -6.67 -21.70 20.69
N VAL A 328 -6.61 -21.10 19.49
CA VAL A 328 -7.47 -19.96 19.14
C VAL A 328 -8.94 -20.31 19.29
N ARG A 329 -9.39 -21.45 18.73
CA ARG A 329 -10.79 -21.90 18.86
C ARG A 329 -11.21 -22.08 20.32
N LYS A 330 -10.33 -22.61 21.16
CA LYS A 330 -10.57 -22.72 22.60
C LYS A 330 -10.69 -21.36 23.29
N ILE A 331 -9.79 -20.41 23.01
CA ILE A 331 -9.80 -19.06 23.58
C ILE A 331 -11.08 -18.31 23.19
N LEU A 332 -11.48 -18.39 21.92
CA LEU A 332 -12.66 -17.74 21.39
C LEU A 332 -13.97 -18.52 21.65
N LYS A 333 -13.88 -19.68 22.30
CA LYS A 333 -14.99 -20.61 22.56
C LYS A 333 -15.81 -20.91 21.31
N VAL A 334 -15.11 -21.34 20.26
CA VAL A 334 -15.73 -21.52 18.94
C VAL A 334 -16.58 -22.79 18.93
N GLU A 335 -17.85 -22.65 18.56
CA GLU A 335 -18.81 -23.74 18.39
C GLU A 335 -19.46 -23.61 17.01
N ASP A 336 -19.39 -24.65 16.18
CA ASP A 336 -19.92 -24.67 14.80
C ASP A 336 -19.49 -23.45 13.95
N GLY A 337 -18.21 -23.06 14.05
CA GLY A 337 -17.65 -21.91 13.33
C GLY A 337 -18.15 -20.54 13.83
N LYS A 338 -18.77 -20.49 15.02
CA LYS A 338 -19.22 -19.25 15.64
C LYS A 338 -18.40 -18.91 16.87
N ILE A 339 -18.06 -17.64 17.02
CA ILE A 339 -17.35 -17.12 18.19
C ILE A 339 -18.32 -17.13 19.38
N GLY A 340 -17.97 -17.83 20.46
CA GLY A 340 -18.84 -18.02 21.63
C GLY A 340 -18.56 -17.07 22.80
N ILE A 341 -17.45 -16.32 22.77
CA ILE A 341 -17.17 -15.30 23.80
C ILE A 341 -18.06 -14.05 23.64
N SER A 342 -18.30 -13.30 24.72
CA SER A 342 -19.09 -12.07 24.70
C SER A 342 -18.37 -10.91 24.00
N ASP A 343 -19.11 -9.90 23.54
CA ASP A 343 -18.53 -8.70 22.92
C ASP A 343 -17.59 -7.93 23.87
N ASP A 344 -17.91 -7.91 25.17
CA ASP A 344 -17.00 -7.37 26.19
C ASP A 344 -15.66 -8.11 26.23
N THR A 345 -15.72 -9.45 26.18
CA THR A 345 -14.50 -10.28 26.15
C THR A 345 -13.71 -10.02 24.87
N ILE A 346 -14.38 -9.89 23.71
CA ILE A 346 -13.73 -9.54 22.45
C ILE A 346 -12.98 -8.22 22.57
N ARG A 347 -13.61 -7.16 23.11
CA ARG A 347 -12.97 -5.85 23.31
C ARG A 347 -11.75 -5.93 24.22
N ARG A 348 -11.81 -6.74 25.29
CA ARG A 348 -10.67 -6.95 26.20
C ARG A 348 -9.54 -7.74 25.53
N TYR A 349 -9.86 -8.79 24.79
CA TYR A 349 -8.87 -9.63 24.09
C TYR A 349 -8.15 -8.89 22.97
N ALA A 350 -8.85 -7.98 22.28
CA ALA A 350 -8.31 -7.21 21.17
C ALA A 350 -7.03 -6.43 21.52
N ARG A 351 -6.81 -6.09 22.79
CA ARG A 351 -5.63 -5.34 23.26
C ARG A 351 -4.84 -6.06 24.36
N HIS A 352 -4.98 -7.39 24.47
CA HIS A 352 -4.37 -8.16 25.55
C HIS A 352 -2.96 -8.70 25.20
N LEU A 353 -1.91 -7.95 25.58
CA LEU A 353 -0.51 -8.23 25.27
C LEU A 353 0.10 -9.52 25.85
N ALA A 354 -0.60 -10.22 26.75
CA ALA A 354 -0.12 -11.51 27.27
C ALA A 354 -0.82 -12.72 26.64
N LEU A 355 -1.85 -12.52 25.82
CA LEU A 355 -2.68 -13.62 25.32
C LEU A 355 -1.99 -14.39 24.19
N SER A 356 -1.09 -13.74 23.44
CA SER A 356 -0.25 -14.35 22.41
C SER A 356 0.48 -15.59 22.91
N ASN A 357 0.97 -15.60 24.16
CA ASN A 357 1.63 -16.75 24.80
C ASN A 357 0.76 -18.01 24.86
N GLU A 358 -0.57 -17.86 24.80
CA GLU A 358 -1.48 -18.98 24.85
C GLU A 358 -1.61 -19.68 23.48
N TYR A 359 -1.46 -18.96 22.37
CA TYR A 359 -1.80 -19.49 21.04
C TYR A 359 -0.72 -19.33 19.96
N VAL A 360 0.25 -18.44 20.15
CA VAL A 360 1.45 -18.38 19.31
C VAL A 360 2.45 -19.41 19.84
N VAL A 361 2.76 -20.42 19.04
CA VAL A 361 3.58 -21.58 19.45
C VAL A 361 5.02 -21.52 18.99
N ALA A 362 5.35 -20.66 18.03
CA ALA A 362 6.72 -20.43 17.59
C ALA A 362 6.90 -19.04 16.95
N ARG A 363 8.15 -18.55 17.02
CA ARG A 363 8.63 -17.38 16.28
C ARG A 363 9.83 -17.82 15.44
N ILE A 364 9.66 -17.84 14.12
CA ILE A 364 10.68 -18.31 13.19
C ILE A 364 11.43 -17.10 12.67
N HIS A 365 12.65 -16.89 13.15
CA HIS A 365 13.54 -15.87 12.59
C HIS A 365 13.99 -16.29 11.19
N THR A 366 13.88 -15.36 10.25
CA THR A 366 14.17 -15.62 8.84
C THR A 366 15.65 -15.45 8.48
N GLY A 367 16.42 -14.73 9.31
CA GLY A 367 17.87 -14.59 9.20
C GLY A 367 18.62 -15.92 9.29
N PHE A 368 18.91 -16.54 8.14
CA PHE A 368 19.56 -17.85 8.09
C PHE A 368 21.09 -17.76 8.12
N ARG A 369 21.71 -18.33 9.17
CA ARG A 369 23.17 -18.29 9.39
C ARG A 369 23.74 -16.86 9.50
N ASP A 370 22.90 -15.90 9.86
CA ASP A 370 23.34 -14.57 10.25
C ASP A 370 24.22 -14.70 11.50
N ASP A 371 25.39 -14.07 11.48
CA ASP A 371 26.30 -14.04 12.64
C ASP A 371 25.96 -12.89 13.60
N GLY A 372 24.89 -12.14 13.32
CA GLY A 372 24.38 -11.07 14.16
C GLY A 372 25.26 -9.83 14.13
N ASN A 373 26.15 -9.71 13.13
CA ASN A 373 26.98 -8.52 12.95
C ASN A 373 26.24 -7.48 12.09
N PRO A 374 25.72 -6.38 12.67
CA PRO A 374 25.00 -5.35 11.93
C PRO A 374 25.87 -4.59 10.92
N LYS A 375 27.20 -4.67 11.04
CA LYS A 375 28.15 -4.05 10.09
C LYS A 375 28.63 -4.99 9.00
N ASN A 376 28.24 -6.25 9.06
CA ASN A 376 28.55 -7.25 8.04
C ASN A 376 27.34 -8.17 7.85
N PRO A 377 26.15 -7.62 7.53
CA PRO A 377 24.98 -8.43 7.32
C PRO A 377 25.29 -9.35 6.15
N LYS A 378 25.40 -10.65 6.42
CA LYS A 378 25.40 -11.65 5.35
C LYS A 378 23.96 -11.78 4.85
N LEU A 379 23.40 -10.69 4.30
CA LEU A 379 22.19 -10.52 3.50
C LEU A 379 21.29 -11.75 3.43
N LYS A 380 20.62 -12.10 4.53
CA LYS A 380 19.74 -13.27 4.55
C LYS A 380 18.52 -13.02 5.40
N GLY A 381 17.35 -13.38 4.87
CA GLY A 381 16.09 -13.39 5.58
C GLY A 381 15.31 -12.08 5.63
N TYR A 382 15.90 -10.94 5.26
CA TYR A 382 15.31 -9.63 5.58
C TYR A 382 13.97 -9.35 4.88
N ASN A 383 13.07 -8.75 5.65
CA ASN A 383 11.73 -8.29 5.29
C ASN A 383 10.88 -9.42 4.68
N PRO A 384 10.48 -10.43 5.48
CA PRO A 384 9.62 -11.51 5.01
C PRO A 384 8.24 -10.97 4.65
N LYS A 385 7.85 -11.11 3.38
CA LYS A 385 6.55 -10.70 2.83
C LYS A 385 5.75 -11.95 2.47
N GLY A 386 5.55 -12.22 1.18
CA GLY A 386 4.74 -13.33 0.70
C GLY A 386 5.14 -14.71 1.22
N LEU A 387 4.14 -15.54 1.46
CA LEU A 387 4.26 -16.90 1.99
C LEU A 387 3.64 -17.90 1.01
N ALA A 388 4.23 -19.09 0.91
CA ALA A 388 3.62 -20.23 0.23
C ALA A 388 3.95 -21.52 0.98
N ILE A 389 2.98 -22.42 1.12
CA ILE A 389 3.19 -23.70 1.81
C ILE A 389 3.07 -24.87 0.84
N SER A 390 3.92 -25.88 0.99
CA SER A 390 3.84 -27.10 0.19
C SER A 390 2.52 -27.84 0.44
N PRO A 391 1.96 -28.55 -0.57
CA PRO A 391 0.70 -29.28 -0.41
C PRO A 391 0.71 -30.33 0.71
N ASP A 392 1.88 -30.85 1.07
CA ASP A 392 2.07 -31.78 2.19
C ASP A 392 2.26 -31.08 3.56
N GLY A 393 2.26 -29.75 3.58
CA GLY A 393 2.40 -28.92 4.77
C GLY A 393 3.81 -28.88 5.37
N ARG A 394 4.79 -29.55 4.75
CA ARG A 394 6.13 -29.71 5.33
C ARG A 394 7.04 -28.49 5.14
N TRP A 395 6.90 -27.80 4.01
CA TRP A 395 7.78 -26.70 3.62
C TRP A 395 7.00 -25.42 3.54
N LEU A 396 7.36 -24.45 4.39
CA LEU A 396 6.93 -23.08 4.25
C LEU A 396 8.03 -22.30 3.52
N TYR A 397 7.67 -21.65 2.43
CA TYR A 397 8.51 -20.79 1.63
C TYR A 397 8.18 -19.33 1.93
N VAL A 398 9.20 -18.54 2.22
CA VAL A 398 9.05 -17.14 2.63
C VAL A 398 9.84 -16.24 1.69
N ALA A 399 9.17 -15.31 1.01
CA ALA A 399 9.82 -14.30 0.18
C ALA A 399 10.47 -13.25 1.07
N CYS A 400 11.81 -13.23 1.10
CA CYS A 400 12.58 -12.24 1.87
C CYS A 400 12.93 -11.07 0.95
N ARG A 401 12.03 -10.08 0.92
CA ARG A 401 12.02 -8.99 -0.07
C ARG A 401 13.35 -8.24 -0.13
N LEU A 402 13.97 -7.99 1.02
CA LEU A 402 15.17 -7.15 1.08
C LEU A 402 16.48 -7.91 0.91
N SER A 403 16.44 -9.25 0.94
CA SER A 403 17.59 -10.14 0.73
C SER A 403 17.59 -10.86 -0.63
N ASP A 404 16.58 -10.64 -1.47
CA ASP A 404 16.49 -11.24 -2.81
C ASP A 404 16.57 -12.78 -2.79
N GLU A 405 15.88 -13.40 -1.84
CA GLU A 405 15.88 -14.85 -1.64
C GLU A 405 14.55 -15.38 -1.11
N ILE A 406 14.39 -16.71 -1.13
CA ILE A 406 13.32 -17.42 -0.45
C ILE A 406 13.89 -18.19 0.74
N ALA A 407 13.46 -17.90 1.97
CA ALA A 407 13.76 -18.76 3.10
C ALA A 407 12.90 -20.03 3.06
N VAL A 408 13.54 -21.19 3.25
CA VAL A 408 12.89 -22.51 3.27
C VAL A 408 12.80 -22.99 4.71
N VAL A 409 11.59 -23.00 5.26
CA VAL A 409 11.29 -23.38 6.63
C VAL A 409 10.79 -24.83 6.66
N ASP A 410 11.36 -25.66 7.54
CA ASP A 410 10.77 -26.96 7.89
C ASP A 410 9.73 -26.72 9.00
N THR A 411 8.46 -26.96 8.70
CA THR A 411 7.34 -26.69 9.62
C THR A 411 7.32 -27.63 10.82
N ARG A 412 8.04 -28.75 10.78
CA ARG A 412 8.15 -29.67 11.92
C ARG A 412 9.16 -29.17 12.94
N GLU A 413 10.16 -28.44 12.48
CA GLU A 413 11.25 -27.92 13.31
C GLU A 413 11.06 -26.42 13.62
N ASN A 414 10.12 -25.75 12.96
CA ASN A 414 9.85 -24.32 13.07
C ASN A 414 11.13 -23.47 12.92
N ARG A 415 11.95 -23.78 11.93
CA ARG A 415 13.18 -23.05 11.63
C ARG A 415 13.48 -23.03 10.14
N VAL A 416 14.19 -21.99 9.71
CA VAL A 416 14.79 -21.96 8.38
C VAL A 416 15.88 -23.02 8.30
N VAL A 417 15.80 -23.88 7.30
CA VAL A 417 16.77 -24.96 7.05
C VAL A 417 17.61 -24.72 5.79
N ASP A 418 17.14 -23.86 4.88
CA ASP A 418 17.86 -23.48 3.67
C ASP A 418 17.31 -22.17 3.10
N VAL A 419 17.98 -21.65 2.07
CA VAL A 419 17.59 -20.46 1.31
C VAL A 419 17.72 -20.72 -0.19
N ILE A 420 16.77 -20.22 -0.97
CA ILE A 420 16.81 -20.23 -2.44
C ILE A 420 17.23 -18.84 -2.91
N ASP A 421 18.44 -18.74 -3.45
CA ASP A 421 18.92 -17.51 -4.08
C ASP A 421 18.13 -17.26 -5.38
N LEU A 422 17.46 -16.12 -5.44
CA LEU A 422 16.66 -15.72 -6.60
C LEU A 422 17.46 -14.88 -7.62
N GLY A 423 18.70 -14.52 -7.29
CA GLY A 423 19.53 -13.60 -8.07
C GLY A 423 19.70 -12.26 -7.38
N GLY A 424 20.00 -11.23 -8.17
CA GLY A 424 20.20 -9.86 -7.67
C GLY A 424 21.60 -9.57 -7.08
N PRO A 425 21.92 -8.29 -6.87
CA PRO A 425 23.18 -7.85 -6.25
C PRO A 425 23.35 -8.42 -4.84
N LYS A 426 24.57 -8.87 -4.55
CA LYS A 426 24.97 -9.31 -3.19
C LYS A 426 25.74 -8.23 -2.43
N VAL A 427 25.90 -7.05 -3.03
CA VAL A 427 26.43 -5.87 -2.36
C VAL A 427 25.23 -5.14 -1.78
N MET A 428 25.31 -4.71 -0.53
CA MET A 428 24.32 -3.80 0.07
C MET A 428 24.65 -2.36 -0.35
N THR A 429 23.84 -1.75 -1.20
CA THR A 429 23.99 -0.34 -1.56
C THR A 429 23.48 0.54 -0.42
N LYS A 430 23.88 1.82 -0.40
CA LYS A 430 23.40 2.78 0.59
C LYS A 430 21.86 2.92 0.58
N VAL A 431 21.27 2.96 -0.61
CA VAL A 431 19.80 3.04 -0.77
C VAL A 431 19.12 1.78 -0.28
N ARG A 432 19.65 0.58 -0.59
CA ARG A 432 19.08 -0.68 -0.10
C ARG A 432 19.20 -0.84 1.40
N TRP A 433 20.32 -0.40 1.98
CA TRP A 433 20.47 -0.32 3.44
C TRP A 433 19.43 0.62 4.06
N GLY A 434 19.20 1.78 3.44
CA GLY A 434 18.15 2.71 3.85
C GLY A 434 16.75 2.10 3.76
N GLU A 435 16.45 1.36 2.69
CA GLU A 435 15.19 0.63 2.52
C GLU A 435 14.98 -0.40 3.64
N TYR A 436 16.04 -1.14 4.00
CA TYR A 436 16.00 -2.07 5.13
C TYR A 436 15.71 -1.37 6.44
N LEU A 437 16.46 -0.31 6.76
CA LEU A 437 16.25 0.46 7.97
C LEU A 437 14.85 1.08 8.05
N PHE A 438 14.31 1.54 6.92
CA PHE A 438 12.94 2.07 6.83
C PHE A 438 11.88 1.01 7.15
N ASN A 439 12.14 -0.24 6.75
CA ASN A 439 11.22 -1.37 6.94
C ASN A 439 11.48 -2.17 8.22
N HIS A 440 12.53 -1.88 8.99
CA HIS A 440 12.91 -2.71 10.14
C HIS A 440 12.66 -1.99 11.47
N SER A 441 11.91 -2.64 12.37
CA SER A 441 11.46 -2.01 13.61
C SER A 441 12.51 -1.97 14.73
N VAL A 442 13.67 -2.61 14.57
CA VAL A 442 14.71 -2.77 15.62
C VAL A 442 15.20 -1.46 16.23
N ILE A 443 15.08 -0.35 15.49
CA ILE A 443 15.46 0.97 15.97
C ILE A 443 14.47 1.57 16.98
N SER A 444 13.25 1.04 17.04
CA SER A 444 12.20 1.49 17.97
C SER A 444 12.25 0.73 19.28
N PHE A 445 11.76 1.36 20.35
CA PHE A 445 11.66 0.73 21.66
C PHE A 445 10.87 -0.59 21.57
N GLN A 446 11.50 -1.70 21.98
CA GLN A 446 10.94 -3.05 21.95
C GLN A 446 10.50 -3.55 20.56
N ASP A 447 11.06 -2.96 19.50
CA ASP A 447 10.76 -3.25 18.11
C ASP A 447 9.29 -2.94 17.74
N GLN A 448 8.69 -1.94 18.41
CA GLN A 448 7.29 -1.55 18.29
C GLN A 448 6.87 -1.06 16.91
N LEU A 449 7.70 -0.37 16.14
CA LEU A 449 7.31 0.08 14.80
C LEU A 449 8.52 0.35 13.91
N SER A 450 8.30 0.29 12.60
CA SER A 450 9.22 0.75 11.57
C SER A 450 8.70 2.06 10.95
N CYS A 451 9.46 2.71 10.06
CA CYS A 451 8.90 3.83 9.28
C CYS A 451 7.77 3.32 8.37
N ASN A 452 7.87 2.11 7.84
CA ASN A 452 6.84 1.48 7.00
C ASN A 452 5.50 1.24 7.74
N THR A 453 5.50 1.10 9.07
CA THR A 453 4.27 0.96 9.86
C THR A 453 3.30 2.11 9.60
N CYS A 454 3.78 3.36 9.73
CA CYS A 454 2.95 4.52 9.40
C CYS A 454 3.01 4.86 7.90
N HIS A 455 4.02 4.41 7.17
CA HIS A 455 4.16 4.69 5.73
C HIS A 455 4.02 3.43 4.86
N PRO A 456 2.86 2.75 4.85
CA PRO A 456 2.64 1.57 4.03
C PRO A 456 2.77 1.94 2.55
N GLU A 457 3.34 1.03 1.74
CA GLU A 457 3.60 1.27 0.32
C GLU A 457 4.41 2.56 0.05
N ASN A 458 5.25 2.98 1.02
CA ASN A 458 5.96 4.25 1.02
C ASN A 458 5.05 5.49 0.96
N ASN A 459 3.77 5.37 1.35
CA ASN A 459 2.76 6.43 1.24
C ASN A 459 2.22 6.84 2.62
N VAL A 460 0.97 7.29 2.68
CA VAL A 460 0.24 7.64 3.90
C VAL A 460 -0.57 6.45 4.41
N ASP A 461 -0.66 6.29 5.73
CA ASP A 461 -1.62 5.40 6.42
C ASP A 461 -3.03 6.01 6.54
N GLY A 462 -3.20 7.26 6.11
CA GLY A 462 -4.46 8.00 6.18
C GLY A 462 -4.92 8.32 7.60
N LEU A 463 -4.01 8.28 8.59
CA LEU A 463 -4.32 8.54 9.99
C LEU A 463 -3.84 9.91 10.47
N LEU A 464 -4.41 10.29 11.61
CA LEU A 464 -4.11 11.52 12.35
C LEU A 464 -3.44 11.17 13.68
N TYR A 465 -2.33 11.82 14.01
CA TYR A 465 -1.53 11.54 15.20
C TYR A 465 -1.54 12.69 16.21
N ASP A 466 -1.90 12.39 17.45
CA ASP A 466 -1.82 13.29 18.60
C ASP A 466 -0.40 13.25 19.20
N ILE A 467 0.51 13.96 18.52
CA ILE A 467 1.92 14.01 18.92
C ILE A 467 2.10 15.07 20.01
N ALA A 468 2.24 14.62 21.26
CA ALA A 468 2.20 15.49 22.45
C ALA A 468 3.18 16.69 22.45
N ILE A 469 4.29 16.62 21.71
CA ILE A 469 5.25 17.74 21.64
C ILE A 469 4.88 18.83 20.62
N ASP A 470 3.96 18.56 19.71
CA ASP A 470 3.57 19.47 18.65
C ASP A 470 2.44 20.37 19.15
N GLY A 471 2.67 21.11 20.25
CA GLY A 471 1.74 22.10 20.80
C GLY A 471 0.90 21.66 22.00
N GLY A 472 1.09 20.42 22.48
CA GLY A 472 0.48 19.91 23.71
C GLY A 472 -0.47 18.73 23.46
N MET A 473 -0.91 18.08 24.54
CA MET A 473 -1.80 16.91 24.48
C MET A 473 -3.18 17.31 23.90
N GLY A 474 -3.55 16.76 22.74
CA GLY A 474 -4.83 17.06 22.08
C GLY A 474 -4.84 18.30 21.18
N MET A 475 -3.69 18.94 20.98
CA MET A 475 -3.51 20.15 20.14
C MET A 475 -2.62 19.84 18.93
N ASN A 476 -2.86 20.53 17.81
CA ASN A 476 -2.26 20.25 16.50
C ASN A 476 -2.13 18.74 16.20
N VAL A 477 -3.26 18.08 16.05
CA VAL A 477 -3.25 16.69 15.57
C VAL A 477 -2.86 16.74 14.10
N ILE A 478 -1.89 15.92 13.71
CA ILE A 478 -1.27 16.04 12.39
C ILE A 478 -1.52 14.83 11.52
N ASP A 479 -1.69 15.08 10.24
CA ASP A 479 -1.70 14.06 9.22
C ASP A 479 -0.33 13.43 9.03
N ASN A 480 -0.35 12.18 8.63
CA ASN A 480 0.82 11.52 8.10
C ASN A 480 1.05 11.90 6.63
N ARG A 481 2.30 12.13 6.23
CA ARG A 481 2.66 12.63 4.90
C ARG A 481 3.28 11.55 4.01
N THR A 482 3.07 11.65 2.71
CA THR A 482 3.64 10.69 1.74
C THR A 482 5.17 10.75 1.74
N MET A 483 5.85 9.61 1.58
CA MET A 483 7.29 9.55 1.33
C MET A 483 7.64 9.54 -0.16
N ARG A 484 6.64 9.55 -1.06
CA ARG A 484 6.84 9.46 -2.51
C ARG A 484 7.21 10.82 -3.09
N GLY A 485 8.31 10.89 -3.83
CA GLY A 485 8.70 12.09 -4.57
C GLY A 485 9.07 13.29 -3.71
N VAL A 486 9.40 13.10 -2.43
CA VAL A 486 9.67 14.19 -1.46
C VAL A 486 11.07 14.80 -1.58
N ALA A 487 11.91 14.28 -2.48
CA ALA A 487 13.21 14.85 -2.75
C ALA A 487 13.05 16.31 -3.20
N PHE A 488 13.88 17.18 -2.64
CA PHE A 488 13.89 18.62 -2.90
C PHE A 488 12.66 19.41 -2.45
N THR A 489 11.69 18.83 -1.72
CA THR A 489 10.49 19.57 -1.31
C THR A 489 10.55 20.13 0.11
N ALA A 490 11.73 20.12 0.72
CA ALA A 490 12.01 20.75 2.01
C ALA A 490 11.55 22.23 2.05
N PRO A 491 11.09 22.75 3.20
CA PRO A 491 11.13 22.12 4.53
C PRO A 491 10.09 20.99 4.68
N PHE A 492 10.16 20.29 5.81
CA PHE A 492 9.28 19.19 6.16
C PHE A 492 8.57 19.49 7.47
N LYS A 493 7.51 18.71 7.73
CA LYS A 493 6.46 18.93 8.74
C LYS A 493 5.48 20.01 8.31
N TRP A 494 4.23 19.85 8.73
CA TRP A 494 3.12 20.75 8.40
C TRP A 494 3.35 22.24 8.73
N ASN A 495 4.30 22.59 9.60
CA ASN A 495 4.67 23.97 9.94
C ASN A 495 6.11 24.33 9.50
N GLY A 496 6.73 23.52 8.64
CA GLY A 496 8.04 23.76 8.02
C GLY A 496 9.21 23.85 9.00
N LYS A 497 9.03 23.43 10.26
CA LYS A 497 10.07 23.54 11.31
C LYS A 497 11.26 22.60 11.07
N ASN A 498 11.15 21.60 10.17
CA ASN A 498 12.24 20.68 9.87
C ASN A 498 12.89 21.02 8.52
N PRO A 499 14.12 21.56 8.52
CA PRO A 499 14.73 22.09 7.29
C PRO A 499 15.19 21.01 6.28
N ASN A 500 15.26 19.74 6.68
CA ASN A 500 15.66 18.62 5.83
C ASN A 500 15.30 17.26 6.47
N LEU A 501 15.36 16.19 5.66
CA LEU A 501 15.09 14.82 6.10
C LEU A 501 16.08 14.34 7.17
N ALA A 502 17.35 14.74 7.12
CA ALA A 502 18.32 14.34 8.15
C ALA A 502 17.95 14.86 9.55
N ARG A 503 17.27 16.01 9.65
CA ARG A 503 16.70 16.50 10.93
C ARG A 503 15.43 15.75 11.31
N GLN A 504 14.58 15.45 10.34
CA GLN A 504 13.34 14.67 10.52
C GLN A 504 13.65 13.27 11.05
N GLU A 505 14.46 12.50 10.32
CA GLU A 505 14.82 11.09 10.60
C GLU A 505 15.87 10.91 11.71
N GLY A 506 16.47 12.01 12.17
CA GLY A 506 17.45 11.99 13.24
C GLY A 506 16.82 12.25 14.62
N PRO A 507 17.24 13.31 15.34
CA PRO A 507 16.81 13.55 16.72
C PRO A 507 15.30 13.64 16.95
N ARG A 508 14.51 14.07 15.95
CA ARG A 508 13.06 14.19 16.09
C ARG A 508 12.39 12.82 16.09
N ALA A 509 12.58 12.01 15.05
CA ALA A 509 12.02 10.66 15.01
C ALA A 509 12.48 9.82 16.21
N ALA A 510 13.75 9.96 16.60
CA ALA A 510 14.33 9.36 17.81
C ALA A 510 13.54 9.72 19.08
N GLN A 511 13.23 11.01 19.27
CA GLN A 511 12.56 11.52 20.46
C GLN A 511 11.07 11.16 20.50
N LEU A 512 10.41 11.10 19.35
CA LEU A 512 8.96 10.96 19.27
C LEU A 512 8.50 9.53 19.11
N PHE A 513 8.94 8.92 18.03
CA PHE A 513 8.38 7.67 17.57
C PHE A 513 9.16 6.49 18.11
N PHE A 514 10.49 6.59 18.15
CA PHE A 514 11.33 5.45 18.51
C PHE A 514 11.68 5.39 20.00
N ARG A 515 11.67 6.55 20.68
CA ARG A 515 12.18 6.72 22.06
C ARG A 515 13.53 6.02 22.27
N SER A 516 14.39 6.13 21.25
CA SER A 516 15.70 5.50 21.14
C SER A 516 16.75 6.52 20.70
N LEU A 517 17.97 6.09 20.35
CA LEU A 517 18.98 6.97 19.75
C LEU A 517 18.60 7.44 18.32
N GLY A 518 17.61 6.78 17.69
CA GLY A 518 17.23 6.99 16.29
C GLY A 518 18.37 6.70 15.31
N PHE A 519 18.18 7.12 14.05
CA PHE A 519 19.22 6.95 13.04
C PHE A 519 20.35 7.97 13.22
N VAL A 520 21.60 7.49 13.19
CA VAL A 520 22.81 8.32 13.32
C VAL A 520 23.86 7.94 12.28
N GLY A 521 24.75 8.88 11.94
CA GLY A 521 25.85 8.61 11.01
C GLY A 521 25.39 8.07 9.65
N GLU A 522 26.03 6.99 9.20
CA GLU A 522 25.75 6.34 7.91
C GLU A 522 24.32 5.79 7.80
N ASP A 523 23.72 5.31 8.89
CA ASP A 523 22.34 4.79 8.91
C ASP A 523 21.34 5.89 8.59
N ARG A 524 21.53 7.08 9.18
CA ARG A 524 20.70 8.25 8.87
C ARG A 524 20.85 8.66 7.42
N GLU A 525 22.08 8.70 6.93
CA GLU A 525 22.30 9.05 5.53
C GLU A 525 21.72 8.02 4.56
N ALA A 526 21.70 6.74 4.94
CA ALA A 526 21.10 5.67 4.16
C ALA A 526 19.59 5.80 4.10
N VAL A 527 18.91 6.00 5.24
CA VAL A 527 17.45 6.21 5.29
C VAL A 527 17.05 7.46 4.49
N VAL A 528 17.79 8.57 4.65
CA VAL A 528 17.55 9.78 3.85
C VAL A 528 17.73 9.50 2.35
N ALA A 529 18.81 8.82 1.96
CA ALA A 529 19.04 8.47 0.57
C ALA A 529 17.94 7.55 0.00
N PHE A 530 17.40 6.64 0.82
CA PHE A 530 16.26 5.82 0.43
C PHE A 530 15.02 6.66 0.22
N ILE A 531 14.62 7.50 1.20
CA ILE A 531 13.43 8.35 1.11
C ILE A 531 13.50 9.26 -0.12
N GLU A 532 14.64 9.91 -0.36
CA GLU A 532 14.86 10.76 -1.55
C GLU A 532 14.84 9.98 -2.88
N SER A 533 15.02 8.66 -2.84
CA SER A 533 14.99 7.81 -4.03
C SER A 533 13.59 7.33 -4.43
N ILE A 534 12.61 7.42 -3.52
CA ILE A 534 11.25 6.88 -3.72
C ILE A 534 10.54 7.67 -4.85
N PRO A 535 10.21 7.02 -5.98
CA PRO A 535 9.54 7.69 -7.08
C PRO A 535 8.07 7.98 -6.78
N LEU A 536 7.49 8.91 -7.54
CA LEU A 536 6.05 8.98 -7.72
C LEU A 536 5.58 7.83 -8.63
N PRO A 537 4.42 7.21 -8.35
CA PRO A 537 3.79 6.29 -9.29
C PRO A 537 3.28 7.06 -10.52
N PRO A 538 2.95 6.37 -11.63
CA PRO A 538 2.33 7.02 -12.78
C PRO A 538 1.06 7.78 -12.39
N ASN A 539 0.93 9.05 -12.79
CA ASN A 539 -0.29 9.82 -12.57
C ASN A 539 -1.43 9.28 -13.44
N ARG A 540 -2.47 8.73 -12.81
CA ARG A 540 -3.58 8.03 -13.48
C ARG A 540 -4.70 8.94 -14.00
N TYR A 541 -4.57 10.25 -13.75
CA TYR A 541 -5.47 11.29 -14.26
C TYR A 541 -4.88 12.02 -15.45
N ARG A 542 -3.66 11.66 -15.89
CA ARG A 542 -3.09 12.11 -17.17
C ARG A 542 -3.29 11.05 -18.25
N PRO A 543 -3.62 11.45 -19.49
CA PRO A 543 -3.35 10.63 -20.67
C PRO A 543 -1.86 10.28 -20.69
N LEU A 544 -1.56 8.99 -20.83
CA LEU A 544 -0.17 8.53 -20.95
C LEU A 544 0.45 9.19 -22.19
N PRO A 545 1.55 9.95 -22.04
CA PRO A 545 2.11 10.68 -23.17
C PRO A 545 2.66 9.72 -24.22
N ASP A 546 2.67 10.16 -25.49
CA ASP A 546 3.35 9.46 -26.61
C ASP A 546 4.87 9.39 -26.43
N ARG A 547 5.43 10.19 -25.52
CA ARG A 547 6.83 10.20 -25.12
C ARG A 547 6.92 10.30 -23.60
N PRO A 548 7.88 9.61 -22.97
CA PRO A 548 7.98 9.61 -21.52
C PRO A 548 8.08 11.03 -20.95
N LEU A 549 7.31 11.31 -19.89
CA LEU A 549 7.53 12.45 -19.02
C LEU A 549 8.91 12.25 -18.39
N LEU A 550 9.91 12.95 -18.92
CA LEU A 550 11.14 13.21 -18.20
C LEU A 550 10.70 13.90 -16.90
N ALA A 551 10.86 13.22 -15.76
CA ALA A 551 10.52 13.80 -14.47
C ALA A 551 11.42 15.01 -14.19
N SER A 552 10.95 16.17 -14.62
CA SER A 552 11.11 17.49 -14.05
C SER A 552 9.80 18.19 -14.39
N ALA A 553 9.01 18.57 -13.40
CA ALA A 553 7.74 19.25 -13.64
C ALA A 553 7.89 20.69 -14.18
N ASP A 554 9.05 21.01 -14.75
CA ASP A 554 9.34 22.27 -15.42
C ASP A 554 8.80 22.29 -16.86
N ASP A 555 8.43 21.13 -17.42
CA ASP A 555 7.84 21.04 -18.76
C ASP A 555 6.65 20.06 -18.75
N ASP A 556 5.50 20.50 -18.24
CA ASP A 556 4.23 19.84 -18.55
C ASP A 556 3.72 20.34 -19.90
N PRO A 557 3.90 19.60 -21.01
CA PRO A 557 3.41 20.05 -22.29
C PRO A 557 1.87 20.12 -22.25
N PRO A 558 1.25 21.28 -22.57
CA PRO A 558 -0.19 21.48 -22.51
C PRO A 558 -1.02 20.46 -23.31
N GLU A 559 -0.41 19.75 -24.25
CA GLU A 559 -1.05 18.71 -25.05
C GLU A 559 -1.54 17.49 -24.25
N LEU A 560 -1.00 17.24 -23.05
CA LEU A 560 -1.40 16.09 -22.23
C LEU A 560 -2.65 16.33 -21.39
N LEU A 561 -3.10 17.57 -21.20
CA LEU A 561 -4.31 17.82 -20.40
C LEU A 561 -5.58 17.60 -21.21
N THR A 562 -6.58 16.96 -20.61
CA THR A 562 -7.94 16.90 -21.16
C THR A 562 -8.52 18.32 -21.30
N PRO A 563 -9.55 18.53 -22.14
CA PRO A 563 -10.19 19.84 -22.26
C PRO A 563 -10.68 20.41 -20.91
N LEU A 564 -11.15 19.54 -20.02
CA LEU A 564 -11.61 19.92 -18.69
C LEU A 564 -10.43 20.35 -17.79
N GLN A 565 -9.34 19.57 -17.77
CA GLN A 565 -8.12 19.92 -17.03
C GLN A 565 -7.48 21.21 -17.53
N LYS A 566 -7.56 21.52 -18.84
CA LYS A 566 -7.09 22.80 -19.40
C LYS A 566 -7.88 23.99 -18.85
N ILE A 567 -9.18 23.81 -18.60
CA ILE A 567 -10.01 24.83 -17.93
C ILE A 567 -9.55 24.96 -16.47
N GLY A 568 -9.36 23.83 -15.77
CA GLY A 568 -8.84 23.80 -14.41
C GLY A 568 -7.50 24.52 -14.24
N LYS A 569 -6.55 24.27 -15.15
CA LYS A 569 -5.25 24.95 -15.17
C LYS A 569 -5.40 26.47 -15.27
N LYS A 570 -6.26 26.95 -16.18
CA LYS A 570 -6.53 28.39 -16.30
C LYS A 570 -7.12 28.98 -15.03
N ILE A 571 -7.96 28.22 -14.32
CA ILE A 571 -8.52 28.64 -13.04
C ILE A 571 -7.43 28.69 -11.97
N PHE A 572 -6.60 27.65 -11.88
CA PHE A 572 -5.47 27.55 -10.94
C PHE A 572 -4.47 28.70 -11.10
N GLU A 573 -4.23 29.16 -12.34
CA GLU A 573 -3.26 30.20 -12.70
C GLU A 573 -3.86 31.62 -12.76
N ARG A 574 -5.17 31.79 -12.48
CA ARG A 574 -5.84 33.08 -12.73
C ARG A 574 -5.42 34.16 -11.75
N ALA A 575 -5.37 35.40 -12.24
CA ALA A 575 -5.10 36.60 -11.44
C ALA A 575 -6.36 37.42 -11.10
N TYR A 576 -7.49 37.11 -11.73
CA TYR A 576 -8.75 37.84 -11.59
C TYR A 576 -9.93 36.88 -11.44
N THR A 577 -10.93 37.27 -10.67
CA THR A 577 -12.24 36.62 -10.60
C THR A 577 -13.03 36.84 -11.88
N LYS A 578 -14.15 36.12 -12.05
CA LYS A 578 -15.00 36.22 -13.25
C LYS A 578 -15.63 37.61 -13.44
N ASP A 579 -15.89 38.33 -12.36
CA ASP A 579 -16.39 39.71 -12.38
C ASP A 579 -15.27 40.77 -12.52
N GLY A 580 -14.02 40.33 -12.73
CA GLY A 580 -12.88 41.20 -13.02
C GLY A 580 -12.18 41.78 -11.78
N ARG A 581 -12.53 41.35 -10.57
CA ARG A 581 -11.80 41.75 -9.36
C ARG A 581 -10.44 41.07 -9.32
N TYR A 582 -9.43 41.81 -8.87
CA TYR A 582 -8.09 41.29 -8.71
C TYR A 582 -8.02 40.31 -7.53
N ILE A 583 -7.45 39.12 -7.76
CA ILE A 583 -7.16 38.16 -6.69
C ILE A 583 -5.81 38.54 -6.07
N PRO A 584 -5.73 38.82 -4.75
CA PRO A 584 -4.47 39.07 -4.07
C PRO A 584 -3.44 37.96 -4.36
N ILE A 585 -2.17 38.31 -4.48
CA ILE A 585 -1.12 37.34 -4.88
C ILE A 585 -1.07 36.15 -3.91
N ALA A 586 -1.20 36.39 -2.61
CA ALA A 586 -1.22 35.36 -1.57
C ALA A 586 -2.42 34.40 -1.68
N ASN A 587 -3.52 34.81 -2.31
CA ASN A 587 -4.74 33.99 -2.44
C ASN A 587 -4.83 33.31 -3.82
N ARG A 588 -3.73 33.18 -4.56
CA ARG A 588 -3.70 32.47 -5.84
C ARG A 588 -3.03 31.12 -5.67
N CYS A 589 -3.65 30.07 -6.18
CA CYS A 589 -3.11 28.71 -6.07
C CYS A 589 -1.68 28.61 -6.64
N ILE A 590 -1.44 29.15 -7.83
CA ILE A 590 -0.11 29.12 -8.50
C ILE A 590 1.00 29.86 -7.73
N THR A 591 0.66 30.80 -6.83
CA THR A 591 1.67 31.52 -6.05
C THR A 591 2.34 30.58 -5.06
N CYS A 592 1.55 29.87 -4.26
CA CYS A 592 2.07 28.93 -3.26
C CYS A 592 2.47 27.61 -3.92
N HIS A 593 1.82 27.23 -5.02
CA HIS A 593 2.06 25.96 -5.72
C HIS A 593 2.62 26.16 -7.14
N PRO A 594 3.82 26.76 -7.31
CA PRO A 594 4.47 26.87 -8.60
C PRO A 594 5.08 25.53 -9.05
N PRO A 595 5.10 25.22 -10.36
CA PRO A 595 5.91 24.11 -10.87
C PRO A 595 7.41 24.33 -10.54
N PRO A 596 8.21 23.26 -10.48
CA PRO A 596 7.88 21.88 -10.83
C PRO A 596 7.22 21.09 -9.68
N TYR A 597 7.59 21.36 -8.43
CA TYR A 597 7.14 20.54 -7.30
C TYR A 597 5.73 20.91 -6.80
N TYR A 598 5.12 21.96 -7.38
CA TYR A 598 3.87 22.54 -6.92
C TYR A 598 3.92 22.88 -5.43
N THR A 599 5.05 23.43 -5.00
CA THR A 599 5.28 24.00 -3.67
C THR A 599 6.35 25.08 -3.81
N ASP A 600 6.12 26.23 -3.19
CA ASP A 600 7.07 27.32 -3.09
C ASP A 600 8.02 27.16 -1.88
N ARG A 601 7.77 26.14 -1.05
CA ARG A 601 8.55 25.77 0.14
C ARG A 601 8.55 26.87 1.20
N LEU A 602 7.50 27.69 1.22
CA LEU A 602 7.27 28.74 2.19
C LEU A 602 6.04 28.42 3.06
N LEU A 603 5.96 29.12 4.18
CA LEU A 603 4.83 29.07 5.08
C LEU A 603 3.78 30.11 4.66
N HIS A 604 2.50 29.73 4.69
CA HIS A 604 1.39 30.64 4.40
C HIS A 604 0.22 30.40 5.36
N ASP A 605 -0.47 31.47 5.72
CA ASP A 605 -1.82 31.40 6.29
C ASP A 605 -2.84 31.53 5.16
N VAL A 606 -3.49 30.41 4.84
CA VAL A 606 -4.55 30.33 3.82
C VAL A 606 -5.94 30.18 4.43
N GLY A 607 -6.11 30.52 5.71
CA GLY A 607 -7.42 30.52 6.38
C GLY A 607 -7.98 29.14 6.71
N ILE A 608 -7.13 28.11 6.70
CA ILE A 608 -7.50 26.71 6.96
C ILE A 608 -7.07 26.24 8.36
N HIS A 609 -7.00 27.15 9.33
CA HIS A 609 -6.69 26.76 10.70
C HIS A 609 -7.83 25.91 11.29
N ALA A 610 -7.47 24.94 12.13
CA ALA A 610 -8.42 24.18 12.94
C ALA A 610 -8.58 24.82 14.33
N PRO A 611 -9.70 24.57 15.04
CA PRO A 611 -9.91 25.11 16.39
C PRO A 611 -8.84 24.72 17.42
N PHE A 612 -8.09 23.67 17.15
CA PHE A 612 -7.05 23.12 18.04
C PHE A 612 -5.63 23.39 17.55
N ASP A 613 -5.48 24.25 16.54
CA ASP A 613 -4.16 24.64 16.06
C ASP A 613 -3.59 25.77 16.92
N THR A 614 -2.28 25.72 17.15
CA THR A 614 -1.52 26.75 17.85
C THR A 614 -0.60 27.55 16.93
N ASP A 615 -0.32 27.03 15.73
CA ASP A 615 0.37 27.75 14.64
C ASP A 615 -0.69 28.13 13.58
N PHE A 616 -0.51 29.27 12.90
CA PHE A 616 -1.45 29.79 11.88
C PHE A 616 -0.89 29.73 10.45
N GLU A 617 0.44 29.57 10.33
CA GLU A 617 1.11 29.44 9.04
C GLU A 617 1.49 27.98 8.80
N PHE A 618 1.19 27.49 7.60
CA PHE A 618 1.35 26.10 7.21
C PHE A 618 2.40 26.00 6.10
N ASP A 619 3.22 24.95 6.17
CA ASP A 619 4.11 24.57 5.07
C ASP A 619 3.28 24.22 3.84
N THR A 620 3.68 24.77 2.70
CA THR A 620 2.98 24.53 1.45
C THR A 620 3.30 23.14 0.94
N PRO A 621 2.34 22.19 0.94
CA PRO A 621 2.62 20.83 0.51
C PRO A 621 2.89 20.79 -1.00
N GLN A 622 3.74 19.86 -1.43
CA GLN A 622 3.84 19.48 -2.84
C GLN A 622 2.48 18.94 -3.33
N LEU A 623 2.11 19.24 -4.58
CA LEU A 623 0.85 18.73 -5.17
C LEU A 623 1.05 17.63 -6.21
N ASN A 624 2.28 17.18 -6.46
CA ASN A 624 2.50 16.07 -7.40
C ASN A 624 1.84 14.79 -6.90
N ASN A 625 1.02 14.17 -7.77
CA ASN A 625 0.12 13.05 -7.44
C ASN A 625 -0.74 13.28 -6.20
N ILE A 626 -1.21 14.52 -5.97
CA ILE A 626 -2.02 14.83 -4.79
C ILE A 626 -3.27 13.94 -4.68
N ALA A 627 -3.82 13.44 -5.79
CA ALA A 627 -4.96 12.53 -5.78
C ALA A 627 -4.74 11.24 -4.96
N ASP A 628 -3.50 10.83 -4.74
CA ASP A 628 -3.12 9.57 -4.05
C ASP A 628 -2.81 9.77 -2.56
N THR A 629 -2.97 10.98 -2.02
CA THR A 629 -2.54 11.33 -0.65
C THR A 629 -3.69 11.69 0.29
N ALA A 630 -4.94 11.41 -0.10
CA ALA A 630 -6.08 11.64 0.78
C ALA A 630 -5.92 10.84 2.10
N PRO A 631 -6.39 11.37 3.25
CA PRO A 631 -7.08 12.65 3.41
C PRO A 631 -6.14 13.88 3.33
N TYR A 632 -6.73 15.05 3.11
CA TYR A 632 -6.07 16.34 2.85
C TYR A 632 -6.17 17.31 4.02
N LEU A 633 -5.40 18.40 3.91
CA LEU A 633 -5.08 19.39 4.96
C LEU A 633 -4.11 18.81 6.00
N HIS A 634 -3.45 19.68 6.76
CA HIS A 634 -2.42 19.29 7.74
C HIS A 634 -2.94 18.46 8.91
N ASP A 635 -4.25 18.45 9.11
CA ASP A 635 -4.95 17.70 10.13
C ASP A 635 -5.87 16.63 9.52
N GLY A 636 -5.73 16.33 8.22
CA GLY A 636 -6.45 15.30 7.45
C GLY A 636 -7.98 15.33 7.59
N ARG A 637 -8.58 16.48 7.92
CA ARG A 637 -10.03 16.60 8.10
C ARG A 637 -10.83 16.67 6.79
N SER A 638 -10.14 16.71 5.64
CA SER A 638 -10.76 16.80 4.33
C SER A 638 -10.55 15.48 3.58
N TRP A 639 -11.58 14.68 3.37
CA TRP A 639 -11.48 13.39 2.67
C TRP A 639 -11.39 13.56 1.15
N THR A 640 -11.90 14.69 0.64
CA THR A 640 -11.87 15.01 -0.78
C THR A 640 -11.20 16.36 -1.03
N LEU A 641 -10.73 16.59 -2.26
CA LEU A 641 -10.20 17.90 -2.66
C LEU A 641 -11.33 18.95 -2.65
N GLU A 642 -12.56 18.54 -2.95
CA GLU A 642 -13.74 19.40 -2.97
C GLU A 642 -14.06 20.00 -1.59
N GLU A 643 -13.92 19.20 -0.53
CA GLU A 643 -14.20 19.60 0.85
C GLU A 643 -13.27 20.72 1.35
N ILE A 644 -12.06 20.82 0.80
CA ILE A 644 -11.10 21.89 1.13
C ILE A 644 -11.76 23.25 1.01
N TRP A 645 -12.53 23.48 -0.05
CA TRP A 645 -13.21 24.77 -0.28
C TRP A 645 -14.68 24.77 0.12
N THR A 646 -15.37 23.64 0.00
CA THR A 646 -16.83 23.59 0.24
C THR A 646 -17.20 23.43 1.71
N VAL A 647 -16.26 23.00 2.56
CA VAL A 647 -16.45 22.80 3.99
C VAL A 647 -15.47 23.64 4.80
N HIS A 648 -14.19 23.65 4.45
CA HIS A 648 -13.13 24.20 5.31
C HIS A 648 -12.66 25.61 4.93
N GLY A 649 -12.62 25.96 3.65
CA GLY A 649 -12.04 27.20 3.11
C GLY A 649 -13.06 28.23 2.63
N LEU A 650 -14.01 28.61 3.49
CA LEU A 650 -15.19 29.41 3.11
C LEU A 650 -14.92 30.91 2.87
N GLU A 651 -13.71 31.39 3.16
CA GLU A 651 -13.34 32.82 3.12
C GLU A 651 -12.50 33.22 1.88
N ASP A 652 -12.32 32.32 0.90
CA ASP A 652 -11.51 32.55 -0.32
C ASP A 652 -10.04 32.99 -0.03
N LEU A 653 -9.49 32.55 1.11
CA LEU A 653 -8.09 32.74 1.48
C LEU A 653 -7.17 31.70 0.83
N HIS A 654 -7.67 30.48 0.60
CA HIS A 654 -6.94 29.38 -0.03
C HIS A 654 -7.28 29.24 -1.52
N GLY A 655 -7.04 30.28 -2.31
CA GLY A 655 -7.61 30.34 -3.66
C GLY A 655 -9.04 30.86 -3.60
N VAL A 656 -9.37 31.77 -4.50
CA VAL A 656 -10.76 32.22 -4.67
C VAL A 656 -11.48 31.19 -5.50
N VAL A 657 -12.55 30.57 -4.99
CA VAL A 657 -13.37 29.61 -5.76
C VAL A 657 -14.87 29.87 -5.67
N SER A 658 -15.31 30.79 -4.79
CA SER A 658 -16.72 31.12 -4.59
C SER A 658 -17.43 31.67 -5.83
N ASP A 659 -16.70 32.23 -6.80
CA ASP A 659 -17.23 32.75 -8.06
C ASP A 659 -17.32 31.70 -9.17
N LEU A 660 -16.84 30.48 -8.94
CA LEU A 660 -16.84 29.41 -9.93
C LEU A 660 -18.21 28.73 -10.01
N THR A 661 -18.62 28.36 -11.22
CA THR A 661 -19.71 27.40 -11.40
C THR A 661 -19.27 26.01 -10.95
N LYS A 662 -20.23 25.11 -10.69
CA LYS A 662 -19.93 23.72 -10.36
C LYS A 662 -19.02 23.04 -11.40
N GLN A 663 -19.22 23.31 -12.69
CA GLN A 663 -18.41 22.73 -13.77
C GLN A 663 -16.96 23.25 -13.75
N GLU A 664 -16.78 24.54 -13.48
CA GLU A 664 -15.45 25.17 -13.36
C GLU A 664 -14.73 24.69 -12.10
N PHE A 665 -15.44 24.55 -10.97
CA PHE A 665 -14.87 23.97 -9.76
C PHE A 665 -14.44 22.52 -9.99
N THR A 666 -15.28 21.69 -10.60
CA THR A 666 -14.87 20.33 -11.02
C THR A 666 -13.67 20.36 -11.96
N ALA A 667 -13.58 21.33 -12.88
CA ALA A 667 -12.42 21.46 -13.75
C ALA A 667 -11.12 21.70 -12.98
N LEU A 668 -11.16 22.56 -11.95
CA LEU A 668 -10.03 22.79 -11.04
C LEU A 668 -9.61 21.50 -10.33
N ILE A 669 -10.58 20.75 -9.77
CA ILE A 669 -10.31 19.48 -9.10
C ILE A 669 -9.66 18.46 -10.05
N GLU A 670 -10.19 18.33 -11.27
CA GLU A 670 -9.62 17.41 -12.26
C GLU A 670 -8.21 17.82 -12.71
N TYR A 671 -7.89 19.11 -12.71
CA TYR A 671 -6.52 19.58 -12.92
C TYR A 671 -5.62 19.26 -11.73
N LEU A 672 -6.07 19.46 -10.49
CA LEU A 672 -5.29 19.11 -9.30
C LEU A 672 -4.97 17.61 -9.26
N LYS A 673 -5.94 16.75 -9.57
CA LYS A 673 -5.69 15.29 -9.68
C LYS A 673 -4.65 14.94 -10.75
N SER A 674 -4.55 15.80 -11.78
CA SER A 674 -3.56 15.65 -12.84
C SER A 674 -2.20 16.21 -12.49
N LEU A 675 -1.96 16.87 -11.36
CA LEU A 675 -0.61 17.29 -10.95
C LEU A 675 0.17 16.08 -10.42
#